data_AF-A0A6J8A3L8-F1
#
_entry.id   AF-A0A6J8A3L8-F1
#
_cell.length_a   1.000
_cell.length_b   1.000
_cell.length_c   1.000
_cell.angle_alpha   90.00
_cell.angle_beta   90.00
_cell.angle_gamma   90.00
#
_symmetry.space_group_name_H-M   'P 1'
#
loop_
_entity.id
_entity.type
_entity.pdbx_description
1 polymer ?
#
loop_
_entity_poly.entity_id
_entity_poly.type
_entity_poly.pdbx_seq_one_letter_code
_entity_poly.pdbx_strand_id
1 'polypeptide(L)'
;MILKSQHQGIIRLGAKRDTHLSLRFYIDTGGGVGNSEQEGQLLRNRTWKKTMTTKISRSSPLLYKIEVTLPDDEAEIFKAVRLDDIPMLRNQIKLGVDVNIIHTGSECMIKSRQLSRHIRLTGYSPLIMAVIFSQIETVEWLVDNGALVNVREGTQRTPLHLAVATDRPDVVQYLITKGAELNCQTKSLRTPLLEAVDVNSPLIVDMLIKGGADLDLGDIKGTTPLLDAAFRILNQHRHRDLNMEVIELLIKGGCDVNKTNNLHATPLMMAVGSKSQAVVEVLLNAGADINHADNKKRTAFHLITEHDKMTNLALQLLQAGADFNTKDSNGKTPIEKVVKFGKFEMIKFLLHADCQYDKELINSDRMKYLCELVPVFGKWVSHELGTVKTLQRLCRQTIRNNTQTEQLKNIPTLDLPKSLIDYLMTDAVSTSLKKESEVKCPCPNYNFIDLWQIAGSYLTKFNTGNGYCWVIIVTIPSNIPHPCTLPKILIIRLLCRKMSASAVYILDVKGKVLICRNYRGDIDMSCIDKFMSLVMDREEEGSMTPIIQHGNVTFVYIKYNNLYLVATTLKNCNIALVFSFLHKLVQIMIEYFKEIEEESIRDNFVLIYELLDEVMDFGFPQTTDSKILQEYITQDGHKLEVAPRPPMAVTNAVSWRSEKIKYRKNEVFLDVIESVNLLVSANGNVLRSEIVGAIKMRVYLSGMPELRLGLNDKVLFESTGRGKTKSVELEDVKFHQCVRLSRFENDRTISFIPPDGEFELMSYRLNTHVKPLIWVESVIERHAHSRVEYMIKAKSQFKRRSTANNVEIIIPVPTDADTPKFKTTVGSCKYAPDLNSVIWTIKSFPGGKEYLMRAHFNLPSVIGEDSEGKPPIHVKFEIPYFTVSGIQVRYLKIIEKSGYQALPWVRYITQNGDYQLRTQ
;
A
#
# COMPACT_ATOMS: atom_id res chain seq x y z
N MET A 1 -17.56 -57.67 -26.02
CA MET A 1 -18.49 -56.54 -25.78
C MET A 1 -17.73 -55.26 -26.11
N ILE A 2 -18.36 -54.25 -26.74
CA ILE A 2 -17.67 -52.99 -27.07
C ILE A 2 -17.97 -51.97 -25.98
N LEU A 3 -16.92 -51.48 -25.32
CA LEU A 3 -16.93 -50.22 -24.59
C LEU A 3 -15.79 -49.37 -25.15
N LYS A 4 -16.08 -48.13 -25.54
CA LYS A 4 -15.07 -47.19 -26.06
C LYS A 4 -14.27 -46.64 -24.87
N SER A 5 -12.96 -46.92 -24.82
CA SER A 5 -12.04 -45.89 -24.35
C SER A 5 -11.74 -44.95 -25.51
N GLN A 6 -11.45 -43.68 -25.22
CA GLN A 6 -10.46 -42.99 -26.02
C GLN A 6 -9.08 -43.45 -25.53
N HIS A 7 -8.17 -43.71 -26.47
CA HIS A 7 -6.87 -44.36 -26.26
C HIS A 7 -6.94 -45.85 -25.83
N GLN A 8 -7.23 -46.66 -26.85
CA GLN A 8 -6.52 -47.88 -27.28
C GLN A 8 -5.92 -48.84 -26.22
N GLY A 9 -6.38 -50.09 -26.25
CA GLY A 9 -5.79 -51.22 -25.53
C GLY A 9 -6.60 -52.52 -25.69
N ILE A 10 -6.68 -53.06 -26.91
CA ILE A 10 -7.48 -54.27 -27.19
C ILE A 10 -6.63 -55.53 -26.98
N ILE A 11 -7.08 -56.42 -26.08
CA ILE A 11 -6.58 -57.80 -26.00
C ILE A 11 -7.76 -58.76 -26.17
N ARG A 12 -7.63 -59.70 -27.12
CA ARG A 12 -8.54 -60.85 -27.27
C ARG A 12 -8.02 -62.02 -26.43
N LEU A 13 -8.91 -62.71 -25.73
CA LEU A 13 -8.60 -64.02 -25.12
C LEU A 13 -9.27 -65.13 -25.95
N GLY A 14 -8.45 -66.03 -26.50
CA GLY A 14 -8.90 -67.28 -27.10
C GLY A 14 -8.79 -68.42 -26.09
N ALA A 15 -9.84 -69.22 -25.94
CA ALA A 15 -9.86 -70.34 -25.01
C ALA A 15 -9.38 -71.64 -25.66
N LYS A 16 -8.53 -72.39 -24.95
CA LYS A 16 -8.43 -73.85 -25.06
C LYS A 16 -8.82 -74.46 -23.71
N ARG A 17 -9.21 -75.73 -23.72
CA ARG A 17 -9.75 -76.42 -22.54
C ARG A 17 -8.68 -76.66 -21.47
N ASP A 18 -9.16 -76.75 -20.23
CA ASP A 18 -8.55 -77.39 -19.06
C ASP A 18 -7.16 -76.88 -18.61
N THR A 19 -7.15 -75.80 -17.82
CA THR A 19 -6.27 -75.61 -16.65
C THR A 19 -6.66 -74.35 -15.85
N HIS A 20 -6.24 -74.26 -14.58
CA HIS A 20 -6.46 -73.07 -13.74
C HIS A 20 -5.63 -71.87 -14.23
N LEU A 21 -6.30 -70.84 -14.77
CA LEU A 21 -5.69 -69.55 -15.07
C LEU A 21 -5.40 -68.78 -13.78
N SER A 22 -4.11 -68.51 -13.51
CA SER A 22 -3.67 -67.57 -12.48
C SER A 22 -3.17 -66.28 -13.12
N LEU A 23 -3.82 -65.16 -12.80
CA LEU A 23 -3.47 -63.84 -13.32
C LEU A 23 -2.49 -63.14 -12.37
N ARG A 24 -1.22 -63.05 -12.77
CA ARG A 24 -0.25 -62.12 -12.16
C ARG A 24 -0.33 -60.79 -12.90
N PHE A 25 -0.36 -59.70 -12.14
CA PHE A 25 -0.07 -58.36 -12.66
C PHE A 25 1.32 -57.95 -12.18
N TYR A 26 2.21 -57.64 -13.13
CA TYR A 26 3.41 -56.84 -12.87
C TYR A 26 3.10 -55.40 -13.27
N ILE A 27 3.62 -54.44 -12.51
CA ILE A 27 3.76 -53.04 -12.92
C ILE A 27 5.24 -52.71 -12.76
N ASP A 28 5.85 -52.25 -13.85
CA ASP A 28 7.27 -51.96 -13.93
C ASP A 28 7.55 -50.54 -13.40
N THR A 29 8.69 -50.36 -12.73
CA THR A 29 9.08 -49.11 -12.06
C THR A 29 10.43 -48.62 -12.59
N GLY A 30 10.40 -47.75 -13.59
CA GLY A 30 11.60 -47.10 -14.12
C GLY A 30 12.30 -46.22 -13.06
N GLY A 31 13.57 -46.51 -12.78
CA GLY A 31 14.43 -45.74 -11.87
C GLY A 31 15.13 -44.53 -12.55
N GLY A 32 16.15 -43.91 -11.95
CA GLY A 32 16.79 -44.14 -10.64
C GLY A 32 16.98 -42.83 -9.86
N VAL A 33 18.06 -42.57 -9.09
CA VAL A 33 19.35 -43.25 -8.88
C VAL A 33 19.88 -42.91 -7.46
N GLY A 34 20.63 -43.82 -6.81
CA GLY A 34 21.38 -43.58 -5.56
C GLY A 34 20.74 -44.24 -4.33
N ASN A 35 21.19 -45.40 -3.86
CA ASN A 35 22.39 -45.66 -3.04
C ASN A 35 22.27 -45.01 -1.64
N SER A 36 21.77 -45.73 -0.62
CA SER A 36 22.50 -46.68 0.26
C SER A 36 23.16 -45.95 1.46
N GLU A 37 23.21 -46.48 2.68
CA GLU A 37 23.07 -47.88 3.14
C GLU A 37 22.60 -47.95 4.63
N GLN A 38 22.54 -49.15 5.23
CA GLN A 38 22.29 -49.41 6.68
C GLN A 38 20.85 -49.38 7.28
N GLU A 39 19.85 -49.96 6.59
CA GLU A 39 18.74 -50.69 7.29
C GLU A 39 18.63 -52.15 6.79
N GLY A 40 19.79 -52.78 6.59
CA GLY A 40 19.93 -54.10 5.99
C GLY A 40 19.83 -55.29 6.95
N GLN A 41 18.75 -55.44 7.72
CA GLN A 41 18.41 -56.69 8.44
C GLN A 41 17.01 -56.63 9.11
N LEU A 42 15.97 -57.24 8.48
CA LEU A 42 14.81 -57.85 9.17
C LEU A 42 13.75 -58.47 8.23
N LEU A 43 13.65 -58.03 6.97
CA LEU A 43 12.58 -58.45 6.06
C LEU A 43 12.97 -59.58 5.10
N ARG A 44 13.04 -60.81 5.64
CA ARG A 44 12.85 -62.06 4.88
C ARG A 44 11.85 -62.95 5.62
N ASN A 45 11.09 -63.75 4.85
CA ASN A 45 10.12 -64.76 5.30
C ASN A 45 8.80 -64.23 5.92
N ARG A 46 7.76 -64.08 5.07
CA ARG A 46 6.48 -64.79 5.23
C ARG A 46 5.63 -64.69 3.96
N THR A 47 5.32 -65.85 3.37
CA THR A 47 4.36 -65.98 2.26
C THR A 47 3.00 -66.38 2.79
N TRP A 48 1.92 -65.89 2.18
CA TRP A 48 0.56 -66.33 2.47
C TRP A 48 -0.16 -66.78 1.19
N LYS A 49 -0.80 -67.95 1.26
CA LYS A 49 -1.74 -68.48 0.26
C LYS A 49 -3.13 -68.50 0.88
N LYS A 50 -4.17 -68.14 0.13
CA LYS A 50 -5.53 -68.70 0.23
C LYS A 50 -6.25 -68.50 -1.11
N THR A 51 -7.22 -69.36 -1.39
CA THR A 51 -7.93 -69.44 -2.69
C THR A 51 -9.42 -69.17 -2.50
N MET A 52 -9.98 -68.23 -3.26
CA MET A 52 -11.44 -68.10 -3.40
C MET A 52 -11.97 -69.19 -4.34
N THR A 53 -12.99 -69.93 -3.88
CA THR A 53 -13.73 -70.90 -4.69
C THR A 53 -15.04 -70.28 -5.17
N THR A 54 -15.13 -69.93 -6.45
CA THR A 54 -16.36 -69.43 -7.08
C THR A 54 -17.12 -70.56 -7.76
N LYS A 55 -18.44 -70.65 -7.54
CA LYS A 55 -19.29 -71.65 -8.19
C LYS A 55 -20.01 -71.00 -9.36
N ILE A 56 -19.57 -71.33 -10.57
CA ILE A 56 -20.13 -70.77 -11.82
C ILE A 56 -21.20 -71.73 -12.34
N SER A 57 -22.45 -71.28 -12.37
CA SER A 57 -23.57 -72.02 -12.95
C SER A 57 -24.07 -71.35 -14.23
N ARG A 58 -24.64 -72.15 -15.15
CA ARG A 58 -24.95 -71.74 -16.52
C ARG A 58 -26.47 -71.69 -16.68
N SER A 59 -27.04 -70.49 -16.70
CA SER A 59 -28.50 -70.30 -16.80
C SER A 59 -28.99 -70.10 -18.24
N SER A 60 -28.16 -69.56 -19.13
CA SER A 60 -28.46 -69.48 -20.57
C SER A 60 -27.17 -69.39 -21.42
N PRO A 61 -27.23 -69.48 -22.76
CA PRO A 61 -26.04 -69.46 -23.61
C PRO A 61 -25.17 -68.20 -23.53
N LEU A 62 -25.72 -67.08 -23.03
CA LEU A 62 -25.07 -65.77 -22.95
C LEU A 62 -24.97 -65.20 -21.52
N LEU A 63 -25.46 -65.93 -20.50
CA LEU A 63 -25.41 -65.53 -19.09
C LEU A 63 -24.84 -66.64 -18.21
N TYR A 64 -23.78 -66.30 -17.48
CA TYR A 64 -23.23 -67.09 -16.39
C TYR A 64 -23.64 -66.47 -15.07
N LYS A 65 -24.22 -67.25 -14.16
CA LYS A 65 -24.45 -66.84 -12.78
C LYS A 65 -23.20 -67.21 -11.97
N ILE A 66 -22.57 -66.22 -11.36
CA ILE A 66 -21.43 -66.43 -10.45
C ILE A 66 -21.98 -66.26 -9.04
N GLU A 67 -22.04 -67.36 -8.29
CA GLU A 67 -22.37 -67.31 -6.87
C GLU A 67 -21.06 -67.39 -6.07
N VAL A 68 -20.87 -66.38 -5.21
CA VAL A 68 -19.72 -66.25 -4.33
C VAL A 68 -20.23 -66.44 -2.91
N THR A 69 -20.02 -67.63 -2.35
CA THR A 69 -20.17 -67.86 -0.91
C THR A 69 -19.02 -67.16 -0.20
N LEU A 70 -19.33 -66.15 0.61
CA LEU A 70 -18.37 -65.56 1.54
C LEU A 70 -18.08 -66.57 2.67
N PRO A 71 -16.87 -66.55 3.28
CA PRO A 71 -16.59 -67.35 4.48
C PRO A 71 -17.35 -66.79 5.69
N ASP A 72 -17.70 -67.67 6.63
CA ASP A 72 -18.51 -67.33 7.82
C ASP A 72 -17.73 -66.54 8.91
N ASP A 73 -16.44 -66.24 8.69
CA ASP A 73 -15.59 -65.45 9.61
C ASP A 73 -15.87 -63.94 9.47
N GLU A 74 -16.66 -63.37 10.40
CA GLU A 74 -16.97 -61.93 10.48
C GLU A 74 -15.72 -61.02 10.39
N ALA A 75 -14.58 -61.51 10.87
CA ALA A 75 -13.29 -60.81 10.87
C ALA A 75 -12.67 -60.56 9.48
N GLU A 76 -13.11 -61.25 8.41
CA GLU A 76 -12.68 -60.96 7.02
C GLU A 76 -13.49 -59.81 6.39
N ILE A 77 -14.74 -59.60 6.81
CA ILE A 77 -15.73 -58.75 6.13
C ILE A 77 -15.31 -57.28 6.08
N PHE A 78 -14.59 -56.80 7.10
CA PHE A 78 -14.15 -55.40 7.24
C PHE A 78 -12.74 -55.12 6.65
N LYS A 79 -12.08 -56.08 5.99
CA LYS A 79 -10.66 -55.94 5.57
C LYS A 79 -10.38 -55.00 4.39
N ALA A 80 -11.41 -54.49 3.71
CA ALA A 80 -11.25 -53.46 2.69
C ALA A 80 -12.56 -52.68 2.43
N VAL A 81 -12.80 -51.59 3.16
CA VAL A 81 -13.84 -50.62 2.78
C VAL A 81 -13.36 -49.84 1.54
N ARG A 82 -14.05 -50.03 0.42
CA ARG A 82 -13.94 -49.19 -0.79
C ARG A 82 -15.22 -48.37 -0.96
N LEU A 83 -15.23 -47.53 -1.99
CA LEU A 83 -16.39 -46.72 -2.39
C LEU A 83 -17.62 -47.55 -2.80
N ASP A 84 -17.45 -48.85 -3.08
CA ASP A 84 -18.48 -49.72 -3.63
C ASP A 84 -19.27 -50.51 -2.56
N ASP A 85 -18.84 -50.49 -1.29
CA ASP A 85 -19.27 -51.47 -0.27
C ASP A 85 -20.49 -51.05 0.59
N ILE A 86 -21.04 -49.84 0.37
CA ILE A 86 -22.24 -49.34 1.08
C ILE A 86 -23.43 -50.33 1.00
N PRO A 87 -23.73 -50.99 -0.15
CA PRO A 87 -24.79 -52.01 -0.23
C PRO A 87 -24.45 -53.30 0.55
N MET A 88 -23.17 -53.63 0.72
CA MET A 88 -22.75 -54.81 1.48
C MET A 88 -23.01 -54.61 2.97
N LEU A 89 -22.57 -53.48 3.53
CA LEU A 89 -22.84 -53.09 4.93
C LEU A 89 -24.35 -53.03 5.21
N ARG A 90 -25.12 -52.42 4.30
CA ARG A 90 -26.60 -52.34 4.40
C ARG A 90 -27.31 -53.70 4.38
N ASN A 91 -26.74 -54.72 3.73
CA ASN A 91 -27.29 -56.08 3.73
C ASN A 91 -26.81 -56.90 4.95
N GLN A 92 -25.58 -56.69 5.42
CA GLN A 92 -25.02 -57.35 6.61
C GLN A 92 -25.79 -56.98 7.89
N ILE A 93 -26.09 -55.70 8.08
CA ILE A 93 -26.83 -55.21 9.26
C ILE A 93 -28.30 -55.66 9.21
N LYS A 94 -28.88 -55.82 8.01
CA LYS A 94 -30.19 -56.49 7.82
C LYS A 94 -30.19 -57.99 8.17
N LEU A 95 -29.01 -58.61 8.29
CA LEU A 95 -28.85 -59.99 8.75
C LEU A 95 -28.52 -60.07 10.26
N GLY A 96 -28.51 -58.94 10.98
CA GLY A 96 -28.35 -58.89 12.44
C GLY A 96 -26.93 -58.62 12.95
N VAL A 97 -25.98 -58.28 12.07
CA VAL A 97 -24.59 -57.95 12.46
C VAL A 97 -24.54 -56.62 13.22
N ASP A 98 -23.85 -56.58 14.36
CA ASP A 98 -23.68 -55.37 15.18
C ASP A 98 -22.87 -54.29 14.46
N VAL A 99 -23.39 -53.06 14.48
CA VAL A 99 -22.77 -51.86 13.89
C VAL A 99 -21.53 -51.37 14.66
N ASN A 100 -21.31 -51.86 15.89
CA ASN A 100 -20.29 -51.37 16.82
C ASN A 100 -19.03 -52.24 16.91
N ILE A 101 -18.89 -53.29 16.09
CA ILE A 101 -17.73 -54.20 16.07
C ILE A 101 -16.41 -53.43 15.93
N ILE A 102 -15.41 -53.76 16.77
CA ILE A 102 -14.09 -53.11 16.78
C ILE A 102 -13.06 -53.97 16.04
N HIS A 103 -12.39 -53.41 15.03
CA HIS A 103 -11.40 -54.14 14.24
C HIS A 103 -10.10 -54.37 15.02
N THR A 104 -9.74 -55.64 15.24
CA THR A 104 -8.53 -56.07 15.97
C THR A 104 -7.36 -56.47 15.05
N GLY A 105 -7.55 -56.46 13.73
CA GLY A 105 -6.52 -56.81 12.74
C GLY A 105 -5.40 -55.78 12.65
N SER A 106 -4.20 -56.25 12.30
CA SER A 106 -2.97 -55.44 12.31
C SER A 106 -2.67 -54.69 11.01
N GLU A 107 -3.26 -55.07 9.87
CA GLU A 107 -2.93 -54.51 8.55
C GLU A 107 -4.17 -54.38 7.66
N CYS A 108 -4.40 -53.20 7.06
CA CYS A 108 -5.47 -52.93 6.11
C CYS A 108 -4.91 -52.30 4.81
N MET A 109 -5.43 -52.73 3.66
CA MET A 109 -4.97 -52.29 2.33
C MET A 109 -5.98 -51.35 1.65
N ILE A 110 -5.71 -50.05 1.75
CA ILE A 110 -6.51 -49.01 1.10
C ILE A 110 -6.00 -48.78 -0.33
N LYS A 111 -6.91 -48.79 -1.32
CA LYS A 111 -6.61 -48.48 -2.73
C LYS A 111 -7.47 -47.30 -3.21
N SER A 112 -6.84 -46.13 -3.33
CA SER A 112 -7.39 -44.97 -4.04
C SER A 112 -6.93 -44.97 -5.51
N ARG A 113 -7.63 -44.22 -6.38
CA ARG A 113 -7.18 -43.94 -7.76
C ARG A 113 -5.88 -43.13 -7.85
N GLN A 114 -5.40 -42.57 -6.74
CA GLN A 114 -4.20 -41.71 -6.68
C GLN A 114 -3.13 -42.20 -5.69
N LEU A 115 -3.47 -43.04 -4.70
CA LEU A 115 -2.50 -43.62 -3.76
C LEU A 115 -2.89 -45.03 -3.30
N SER A 116 -1.87 -45.86 -3.10
CA SER A 116 -1.95 -47.10 -2.32
C SER A 116 -0.90 -47.06 -1.21
N ARG A 117 -1.33 -47.06 0.05
CA ARG A 117 -0.46 -47.19 1.23
C ARG A 117 -1.05 -48.25 2.15
N HIS A 118 -0.19 -49.00 2.84
CA HIS A 118 -0.59 -49.89 3.91
C HIS A 118 -0.69 -49.07 5.20
N ILE A 119 -1.78 -49.23 5.96
CA ILE A 119 -1.95 -48.58 7.26
C ILE A 119 -2.24 -49.67 8.29
N ARG A 120 -1.55 -49.63 9.43
CA ARG A 120 -1.82 -50.49 10.57
C ARG A 120 -2.99 -49.88 11.36
N LEU A 121 -4.11 -50.59 11.44
CA LEU A 121 -5.39 -50.06 11.96
C LEU A 121 -5.97 -50.96 13.06
N THR A 122 -5.31 -50.98 14.22
CA THR A 122 -5.81 -51.68 15.41
C THR A 122 -6.74 -50.78 16.22
N GLY A 123 -7.99 -51.22 16.47
CA GLY A 123 -8.92 -50.57 17.41
C GLY A 123 -9.89 -49.56 16.78
N TYR A 124 -10.30 -49.76 15.53
CA TYR A 124 -11.22 -48.86 14.81
C TYR A 124 -12.59 -49.50 14.56
N SER A 125 -13.67 -48.72 14.68
CA SER A 125 -15.04 -49.13 14.37
C SER A 125 -15.48 -48.71 12.95
N PRO A 126 -16.57 -49.28 12.38
CA PRO A 126 -17.09 -48.89 11.06
C PRO A 126 -17.38 -47.39 10.95
N LEU A 127 -17.94 -46.78 12.00
CA LEU A 127 -18.23 -45.34 12.04
C LEU A 127 -16.95 -44.49 11.93
N ILE A 128 -15.89 -44.85 12.68
CA ILE A 128 -14.62 -44.12 12.59
C ILE A 128 -14.00 -44.27 11.20
N MET A 129 -14.06 -45.47 10.61
CA MET A 129 -13.55 -45.69 9.24
C MET A 129 -14.32 -44.85 8.22
N ALA A 130 -15.65 -44.75 8.31
CA ALA A 130 -16.47 -43.92 7.44
C ALA A 130 -16.13 -42.42 7.55
N VAL A 131 -15.85 -41.93 8.76
CA VAL A 131 -15.36 -40.56 9.01
C VAL A 131 -13.97 -40.33 8.40
N ILE A 132 -13.01 -41.22 8.64
CA ILE A 132 -11.64 -41.10 8.09
C ILE A 132 -11.67 -41.06 6.55
N PHE A 133 -12.56 -41.81 5.90
CA PHE A 133 -12.76 -41.77 4.45
C PHE A 133 -13.75 -40.69 3.96
N SER A 134 -14.22 -39.81 4.86
CA SER A 134 -15.08 -38.65 4.55
C SER A 134 -16.41 -38.99 3.85
N GLN A 135 -16.96 -40.18 4.08
CA GLN A 135 -18.21 -40.65 3.46
C GLN A 135 -19.44 -40.24 4.29
N ILE A 136 -20.00 -39.05 4.02
CA ILE A 136 -21.13 -38.52 4.80
C ILE A 136 -22.34 -39.47 4.78
N GLU A 137 -22.71 -40.02 3.63
CA GLU A 137 -23.88 -40.90 3.48
C GLU A 137 -23.72 -42.26 4.21
N THR A 138 -22.47 -42.66 4.45
CA THR A 138 -22.13 -43.85 5.25
C THR A 138 -22.14 -43.51 6.75
N VAL A 139 -21.63 -42.34 7.14
CA VAL A 139 -21.68 -41.84 8.53
C VAL A 139 -23.13 -41.63 8.98
N GLU A 140 -23.93 -40.93 8.18
CA GLU A 140 -25.36 -40.69 8.43
C GLU A 140 -26.09 -42.00 8.66
N TRP A 141 -25.96 -42.92 7.70
CA TRP A 141 -26.67 -44.19 7.74
C TRP A 141 -26.21 -45.09 8.90
N LEU A 142 -24.92 -45.11 9.26
CA LEU A 142 -24.44 -45.87 10.42
C LEU A 142 -24.97 -45.32 11.74
N VAL A 143 -24.98 -44.00 11.94
CA VAL A 143 -25.49 -43.37 13.17
C VAL A 143 -27.00 -43.59 13.30
N ASP A 144 -27.75 -43.45 12.20
CA ASP A 144 -29.20 -43.72 12.18
C ASP A 144 -29.57 -45.20 12.39
N ASN A 145 -28.60 -46.12 12.29
CA ASN A 145 -28.75 -47.55 12.59
C ASN A 145 -28.05 -47.96 13.91
N GLY A 146 -27.77 -47.00 14.80
CA GLY A 146 -27.34 -47.27 16.17
C GLY A 146 -25.82 -47.35 16.40
N ALA A 147 -24.99 -46.86 15.48
CA ALA A 147 -23.56 -46.77 15.72
C ALA A 147 -23.23 -45.72 16.80
N LEU A 148 -22.40 -46.10 17.77
CA LEU A 148 -22.05 -45.27 18.93
C LEU A 148 -21.26 -44.01 18.52
N VAL A 149 -21.91 -42.85 18.51
CA VAL A 149 -21.35 -41.55 18.11
C VAL A 149 -20.06 -41.18 18.86
N ASN A 150 -19.95 -41.57 20.13
CA ASN A 150 -18.79 -41.27 21.00
C ASN A 150 -17.83 -42.46 21.18
N VAL A 151 -17.87 -43.46 20.30
CA VAL A 151 -16.89 -44.56 20.26
C VAL A 151 -15.46 -44.03 20.19
N ARG A 152 -14.50 -44.69 20.86
CA ARG A 152 -13.12 -44.21 21.01
C ARG A 152 -12.09 -45.20 20.46
N GLU A 153 -11.18 -44.74 19.61
CA GLU A 153 -10.08 -45.56 19.09
C GLU A 153 -8.88 -45.65 20.07
N GLY A 154 -7.82 -46.36 19.68
CA GLY A 154 -6.61 -46.59 20.50
C GLY A 154 -5.93 -45.34 21.06
N THR A 155 -6.09 -44.16 20.46
CA THR A 155 -5.59 -42.86 20.98
C THR A 155 -6.58 -42.12 21.89
N GLN A 156 -7.76 -42.69 22.16
CA GLN A 156 -8.95 -42.06 22.78
C GLN A 156 -9.62 -40.97 21.91
N ARG A 157 -9.28 -40.86 20.61
CA ARG A 157 -10.05 -40.03 19.65
C ARG A 157 -11.43 -40.61 19.37
N THR A 158 -12.41 -39.72 19.25
CA THR A 158 -13.79 -39.99 18.81
C THR A 158 -13.98 -39.73 17.31
N PRO A 159 -15.09 -40.18 16.69
CA PRO A 159 -15.52 -39.71 15.37
C PRO A 159 -15.43 -38.19 15.20
N LEU A 160 -15.83 -37.40 16.20
CA LEU A 160 -15.77 -35.93 16.13
C LEU A 160 -14.33 -35.40 15.98
N HIS A 161 -13.38 -35.90 16.78
CA HIS A 161 -11.96 -35.54 16.63
C HIS A 161 -11.42 -35.82 15.22
N LEU A 162 -11.88 -36.91 14.60
CA LEU A 162 -11.38 -37.34 13.30
C LEU A 162 -12.07 -36.61 12.14
N ALA A 163 -13.34 -36.25 12.29
CA ALA A 163 -14.05 -35.36 11.35
C ALA A 163 -13.43 -33.96 11.32
N VAL A 164 -13.02 -33.44 12.49
CA VAL A 164 -12.24 -32.20 12.60
C VAL A 164 -10.86 -32.35 11.95
N ALA A 165 -10.09 -33.39 12.30
CA ALA A 165 -8.75 -33.64 11.74
C ALA A 165 -8.72 -33.89 10.22
N THR A 166 -9.87 -34.16 9.59
CA THR A 166 -10.04 -34.33 8.14
C THR A 166 -10.60 -33.09 7.44
N ASP A 167 -10.85 -32.00 8.17
CA ASP A 167 -11.49 -30.75 7.70
C ASP A 167 -12.79 -31.01 6.92
N ARG A 168 -13.74 -31.71 7.56
CA ARG A 168 -15.07 -32.04 6.98
C ARG A 168 -16.20 -31.38 7.78
N PRO A 169 -16.51 -30.09 7.53
CA PRO A 169 -17.59 -29.36 8.21
C PRO A 169 -18.94 -30.09 8.19
N ASP A 170 -19.30 -30.70 7.06
CA ASP A 170 -20.55 -31.46 6.87
C ASP A 170 -20.69 -32.60 7.89
N VAL A 171 -19.59 -33.35 8.11
CA VAL A 171 -19.53 -34.50 9.01
C VAL A 171 -19.49 -34.03 10.46
N VAL A 172 -18.76 -32.95 10.77
CA VAL A 172 -18.75 -32.30 12.08
C VAL A 172 -20.17 -31.86 12.46
N GLN A 173 -20.84 -31.11 11.59
CA GLN A 173 -22.19 -30.59 11.84
C GLN A 173 -23.22 -31.70 12.07
N TYR A 174 -23.13 -32.81 11.32
CA TYR A 174 -23.99 -33.98 11.52
C TYR A 174 -23.72 -34.68 12.86
N LEU A 175 -22.44 -34.93 13.20
CA LEU A 175 -22.09 -35.56 14.48
C LEU A 175 -22.54 -34.71 15.69
N ILE A 176 -22.44 -33.38 15.60
CA ILE A 176 -22.95 -32.46 16.64
C ILE A 176 -24.47 -32.61 16.79
N THR A 177 -25.26 -32.63 15.71
CA THR A 177 -26.73 -32.79 15.81
C THR A 177 -27.17 -34.17 16.29
N LYS A 178 -26.28 -35.16 16.28
CA LYS A 178 -26.50 -36.52 16.80
C LYS A 178 -25.91 -36.74 18.21
N GLY A 179 -25.52 -35.67 18.91
CA GLY A 179 -25.13 -35.74 20.33
C GLY A 179 -23.67 -36.12 20.58
N ALA A 180 -22.76 -35.79 19.66
CA ALA A 180 -21.33 -36.00 19.89
C ALA A 180 -20.80 -35.22 21.11
N GLU A 181 -19.96 -35.85 21.93
CA GLU A 181 -19.26 -35.22 23.05
C GLU A 181 -18.29 -34.13 22.54
N LEU A 182 -18.66 -32.85 22.64
CA LEU A 182 -17.80 -31.74 22.20
C LEU A 182 -16.52 -31.61 23.04
N ASN A 183 -16.60 -31.99 24.32
CA ASN A 183 -15.54 -31.86 25.31
C ASN A 183 -14.81 -33.19 25.59
N CYS A 184 -14.97 -34.20 24.74
CA CYS A 184 -14.21 -35.44 24.88
C CYS A 184 -12.70 -35.18 24.74
N GLN A 185 -11.88 -35.92 25.48
CA GLN A 185 -10.44 -35.76 25.51
C GLN A 185 -9.70 -37.02 25.05
N THR A 186 -8.67 -36.82 24.23
CA THR A 186 -7.70 -37.84 23.80
C THR A 186 -6.73 -38.24 24.91
N LYS A 187 -5.86 -39.23 24.67
CA LYS A 187 -4.73 -39.59 25.56
C LYS A 187 -3.75 -38.44 25.85
N SER A 188 -3.71 -37.40 25.01
CA SER A 188 -2.93 -36.17 25.22
C SER A 188 -3.78 -35.01 25.74
N LEU A 189 -5.00 -35.30 26.23
CA LEU A 189 -6.00 -34.36 26.74
C LEU A 189 -6.45 -33.27 25.73
N ARG A 190 -6.03 -33.36 24.47
CA ARG A 190 -6.58 -32.50 23.41
C ARG A 190 -8.05 -32.85 23.17
N THR A 191 -8.85 -31.81 22.96
CA THR A 191 -10.27 -31.80 22.59
C THR A 191 -10.45 -31.64 21.08
N PRO A 192 -11.66 -31.86 20.52
CA PRO A 192 -11.98 -31.52 19.13
C PRO A 192 -11.72 -30.05 18.79
N LEU A 193 -11.96 -29.13 19.73
CA LEU A 193 -11.68 -27.69 19.53
C LEU A 193 -10.18 -27.40 19.41
N LEU A 194 -9.34 -28.05 20.24
CA LEU A 194 -7.89 -28.00 20.11
C LEU A 194 -7.40 -28.58 18.77
N GLU A 195 -8.06 -29.62 18.25
CA GLU A 195 -7.75 -30.15 16.91
C GLU A 195 -8.17 -29.16 15.80
N ALA A 196 -9.30 -28.48 15.93
CA ALA A 196 -9.79 -27.49 14.95
C ALA A 196 -8.88 -26.27 14.83
N VAL A 197 -8.26 -25.85 15.94
CA VAL A 197 -7.22 -24.81 15.97
C VAL A 197 -5.92 -25.29 15.30
N ASP A 198 -5.54 -26.56 15.43
CA ASP A 198 -4.35 -27.14 14.78
C ASP A 198 -4.53 -27.20 13.23
N VAL A 199 -5.74 -27.58 12.80
CA VAL A 199 -6.17 -27.59 11.39
C VAL A 199 -6.37 -26.17 10.82
N ASN A 200 -6.59 -25.17 11.69
CA ASN A 200 -6.85 -23.76 11.33
C ASN A 200 -8.08 -23.62 10.40
N SER A 201 -9.22 -24.18 10.82
CA SER A 201 -10.50 -24.14 10.11
C SER A 201 -11.54 -23.30 10.88
N PRO A 202 -11.69 -21.99 10.58
CA PRO A 202 -12.59 -21.08 11.31
C PRO A 202 -14.05 -21.56 11.34
N LEU A 203 -14.52 -22.18 10.25
CA LEU A 203 -15.88 -22.71 10.14
C LEU A 203 -16.15 -23.86 11.13
N ILE A 204 -15.17 -24.75 11.34
CA ILE A 204 -15.27 -25.86 12.30
C ILE A 204 -15.17 -25.33 13.74
N VAL A 205 -14.33 -24.31 13.97
CA VAL A 205 -14.26 -23.61 15.27
C VAL A 205 -15.62 -22.98 15.61
N ASP A 206 -16.20 -22.21 14.69
CA ASP A 206 -17.53 -21.59 14.85
C ASP A 206 -18.65 -22.62 15.14
N MET A 207 -18.65 -23.77 14.45
CA MET A 207 -19.58 -24.88 14.74
C MET A 207 -19.42 -25.43 16.17
N LEU A 208 -18.19 -25.65 16.62
CA LEU A 208 -17.92 -26.20 17.97
C LEU A 208 -18.28 -25.20 19.06
N ILE A 209 -17.99 -23.91 18.86
CA ILE A 209 -18.40 -22.83 19.78
C ILE A 209 -19.93 -22.76 19.87
N LYS A 210 -20.64 -22.77 18.73
CA LYS A 210 -22.11 -22.77 18.69
C LYS A 210 -22.75 -24.03 19.25
N GLY A 211 -22.04 -25.15 19.26
CA GLY A 211 -22.45 -26.38 19.94
C GLY A 211 -22.32 -26.33 21.47
N GLY A 212 -21.56 -25.37 22.02
CA GLY A 212 -21.26 -25.29 23.45
C GLY A 212 -20.00 -26.06 23.86
N ALA A 213 -18.98 -26.14 23.00
CA ALA A 213 -17.67 -26.64 23.39
C ALA A 213 -17.00 -25.73 24.45
N ASP A 214 -16.33 -26.33 25.43
CA ASP A 214 -15.56 -25.60 26.44
C ASP A 214 -14.25 -25.06 25.82
N LEU A 215 -14.08 -23.75 25.92
CA LEU A 215 -13.00 -23.00 25.28
C LEU A 215 -11.68 -23.02 26.07
N ASP A 216 -11.73 -23.42 27.34
CA ASP A 216 -10.61 -23.34 28.28
C ASP A 216 -10.01 -24.71 28.63
N LEU A 217 -10.54 -25.81 28.07
CA LEU A 217 -9.97 -27.15 28.23
C LEU A 217 -8.60 -27.24 27.55
N GLY A 218 -7.55 -27.35 28.38
CA GLY A 218 -6.17 -27.51 27.94
C GLY A 218 -5.75 -28.94 27.65
N ASP A 219 -4.69 -29.09 26.85
CA ASP A 219 -3.99 -30.37 26.65
C ASP A 219 -3.14 -30.79 27.88
N ILE A 220 -2.37 -31.88 27.78
CA ILE A 220 -1.45 -32.34 28.86
C ILE A 220 -0.42 -31.31 29.34
N LYS A 221 -0.21 -30.19 28.63
CA LYS A 221 0.65 -29.08 29.04
C LYS A 221 -0.13 -27.90 29.60
N GLY A 222 -1.46 -27.98 29.69
CA GLY A 222 -2.36 -26.87 29.98
C GLY A 222 -2.57 -25.93 28.78
N THR A 223 -2.27 -26.37 27.55
CA THR A 223 -2.41 -25.51 26.35
C THR A 223 -3.88 -25.45 25.94
N THR A 224 -4.55 -24.32 26.18
CA THR A 224 -5.91 -24.05 25.69
C THR A 224 -5.95 -23.75 24.18
N PRO A 225 -7.12 -23.84 23.53
CA PRO A 225 -7.34 -23.34 22.17
C PRO A 225 -6.70 -21.98 21.88
N LEU A 226 -6.89 -20.98 22.76
CA LEU A 226 -6.33 -19.63 22.57
C LEU A 226 -4.80 -19.60 22.70
N LEU A 227 -4.23 -20.37 23.64
CA LEU A 227 -2.78 -20.52 23.81
C LEU A 227 -2.12 -21.16 22.57
N ASP A 228 -2.73 -22.21 22.01
CA ASP A 228 -2.19 -22.92 20.84
C ASP A 228 -2.27 -22.06 19.56
N ALA A 229 -3.37 -21.31 19.39
CA ALA A 229 -3.53 -20.33 18.31
C ALA A 229 -2.50 -19.19 18.38
N ALA A 230 -2.29 -18.60 19.56
CA ALA A 230 -1.34 -17.49 19.77
C ALA A 230 0.13 -17.90 19.50
N PHE A 231 0.47 -19.17 19.70
CA PHE A 231 1.84 -19.68 19.55
C PHE A 231 2.23 -19.98 18.08
N ARG A 232 1.32 -20.52 17.26
CA ARG A 232 1.68 -21.25 16.02
C ARG A 232 2.05 -20.40 14.79
N ILE A 233 1.92 -19.08 14.88
CA ILE A 233 2.07 -18.13 13.77
C ILE A 233 3.46 -18.12 13.10
N LEU A 234 4.50 -18.66 13.77
CA LEU A 234 5.86 -18.72 13.23
C LEU A 234 6.08 -19.73 12.08
N ASN A 235 5.33 -20.83 12.01
CA ASN A 235 5.77 -22.03 11.28
C ASN A 235 5.10 -22.30 9.92
N GLN A 236 4.11 -21.50 9.49
CA GLN A 236 3.41 -21.73 8.22
C GLN A 236 3.29 -20.48 7.34
N HIS A 237 4.12 -20.40 6.30
CA HIS A 237 4.19 -19.29 5.33
C HIS A 237 2.96 -19.13 4.41
N ARG A 238 1.86 -19.87 4.61
CA ARG A 238 0.70 -19.91 3.69
C ARG A 238 -0.65 -19.46 4.26
N HIS A 239 -0.81 -19.39 5.58
CA HIS A 239 -2.14 -19.21 6.21
C HIS A 239 -2.16 -18.11 7.29
N ARG A 240 -1.51 -16.97 7.05
CA ARG A 240 -1.50 -15.85 8.02
C ARG A 240 -2.88 -15.29 8.32
N ASP A 241 -3.73 -15.19 7.31
CA ASP A 241 -5.01 -14.49 7.43
C ASP A 241 -6.07 -15.29 8.21
N LEU A 242 -6.13 -16.62 8.01
CA LEU A 242 -7.10 -17.50 8.68
C LEU A 242 -6.88 -17.59 10.21
N ASN A 243 -5.64 -17.53 10.68
CA ASN A 243 -5.33 -17.66 12.11
C ASN A 243 -5.93 -16.53 12.97
N MET A 244 -6.09 -15.32 12.40
CA MET A 244 -6.72 -14.20 13.11
C MET A 244 -8.21 -14.43 13.32
N GLU A 245 -8.91 -15.00 12.34
CA GLU A 245 -10.34 -15.31 12.42
C GLU A 245 -10.62 -16.34 13.53
N VAL A 246 -9.78 -17.37 13.66
CA VAL A 246 -9.85 -18.35 14.77
C VAL A 246 -9.70 -17.67 16.14
N ILE A 247 -8.73 -16.76 16.29
CA ILE A 247 -8.50 -16.04 17.55
C ILE A 247 -9.67 -15.11 17.88
N GLU A 248 -10.20 -14.39 16.88
CA GLU A 248 -11.39 -13.56 17.04
C GLU A 248 -12.64 -14.39 17.40
N LEU A 249 -12.83 -15.58 16.82
CA LEU A 249 -13.96 -16.47 17.13
C LEU A 249 -13.88 -16.99 18.57
N LEU A 250 -12.71 -17.43 19.03
CA LEU A 250 -12.51 -17.88 20.41
C LEU A 250 -12.81 -16.76 21.43
N ILE A 251 -12.31 -15.55 21.19
CA ILE A 251 -12.55 -14.38 22.05
C ILE A 251 -14.03 -13.96 22.03
N LYS A 252 -14.69 -13.96 20.86
CA LYS A 252 -16.14 -13.72 20.74
C LYS A 252 -16.99 -14.82 21.39
N GLY A 253 -16.45 -16.03 21.50
CA GLY A 253 -17.05 -17.14 22.25
C GLY A 253 -16.93 -17.00 23.77
N GLY A 254 -16.07 -16.11 24.28
CA GLY A 254 -15.94 -15.82 25.72
C GLY A 254 -14.91 -16.69 26.47
N CYS A 255 -13.84 -17.14 25.80
CA CYS A 255 -12.74 -17.85 26.45
C CYS A 255 -11.99 -16.99 27.49
N ASP A 256 -11.36 -17.60 28.49
CA ASP A 256 -10.49 -16.89 29.43
C ASP A 256 -9.18 -16.46 28.74
N VAL A 257 -9.13 -15.18 28.36
CA VAL A 257 -7.99 -14.51 27.73
C VAL A 257 -6.71 -14.59 28.58
N ASN A 258 -6.84 -14.86 29.89
CA ASN A 258 -5.75 -14.94 30.85
C ASN A 258 -5.41 -16.37 31.29
N LYS A 259 -6.07 -17.40 30.74
CA LYS A 259 -5.82 -18.80 31.09
C LYS A 259 -4.37 -19.19 30.82
N THR A 260 -3.70 -19.73 31.84
CA THR A 260 -2.28 -20.11 31.74
C THR A 260 -2.09 -21.61 31.50
N ASN A 261 -0.99 -21.96 30.85
CA ASN A 261 -0.49 -23.34 30.76
C ASN A 261 0.33 -23.74 32.00
N ASN A 262 0.82 -24.98 32.04
CA ASN A 262 1.62 -25.52 33.15
C ASN A 262 2.97 -24.79 33.39
N LEU A 263 3.35 -23.83 32.54
CA LEU A 263 4.50 -22.94 32.74
C LEU A 263 4.11 -21.57 33.34
N HIS A 264 2.83 -21.38 33.69
CA HIS A 264 2.21 -20.10 34.05
C HIS A 264 2.32 -19.02 32.95
N ALA A 265 2.36 -19.44 31.68
CA ALA A 265 2.42 -18.52 30.54
C ALA A 265 1.03 -18.26 29.94
N THR A 266 0.70 -16.98 29.72
CA THR A 266 -0.57 -16.51 29.15
C THR A 266 -0.57 -16.51 27.62
N PRO A 267 -1.74 -16.40 26.95
CA PRO A 267 -1.83 -16.19 25.50
C PRO A 267 -1.01 -15.00 25.01
N LEU A 268 -0.96 -13.91 25.79
CA LEU A 268 -0.16 -12.73 25.50
C LEU A 268 1.34 -13.06 25.47
N MET A 269 1.84 -13.86 26.41
CA MET A 269 3.23 -14.34 26.38
C MET A 269 3.53 -15.21 25.16
N MET A 270 2.58 -16.06 24.72
CA MET A 270 2.73 -16.85 23.51
C MET A 270 2.77 -15.97 22.26
N ALA A 271 1.93 -14.93 22.18
CA ALA A 271 1.89 -13.97 21.09
C ALA A 271 3.17 -13.11 20.99
N VAL A 272 3.75 -12.71 22.13
CA VAL A 272 5.05 -12.03 22.17
C VAL A 272 6.17 -12.97 21.68
N GLY A 273 6.18 -14.23 22.14
CA GLY A 273 7.14 -15.24 21.70
C GLY A 273 7.02 -15.62 20.22
N SER A 274 5.79 -15.66 19.68
CA SER A 274 5.50 -15.86 18.26
C SER A 274 5.70 -14.60 17.40
N LYS A 275 6.01 -13.46 18.05
CA LYS A 275 6.32 -12.16 17.44
C LYS A 275 5.14 -11.55 16.66
N SER A 276 3.92 -11.95 16.98
CA SER A 276 2.71 -11.54 16.26
C SER A 276 2.10 -10.28 16.87
N GLN A 277 2.44 -9.12 16.30
CA GLN A 277 1.95 -7.83 16.81
C GLN A 277 0.42 -7.71 16.75
N ALA A 278 -0.22 -8.24 15.70
CA ALA A 278 -1.69 -8.21 15.56
C ALA A 278 -2.41 -9.03 16.64
N VAL A 279 -1.84 -10.18 17.05
CA VAL A 279 -2.42 -10.99 18.13
C VAL A 279 -2.18 -10.33 19.49
N VAL A 280 -1.02 -9.72 19.71
CA VAL A 280 -0.77 -8.90 20.91
C VAL A 280 -1.80 -7.76 21.00
N GLU A 281 -2.12 -7.08 19.90
CA GLU A 281 -3.14 -6.03 19.87
C GLU A 281 -4.55 -6.55 20.21
N VAL A 282 -4.99 -7.64 19.58
CA VAL A 282 -6.31 -8.25 19.84
C VAL A 282 -6.43 -8.76 21.28
N LEU A 283 -5.39 -9.39 21.83
CA LEU A 283 -5.39 -9.88 23.22
C LEU A 283 -5.41 -8.75 24.24
N LEU A 284 -4.66 -7.67 24.02
CA LEU A 284 -4.68 -6.48 24.89
C LEU A 284 -6.06 -5.81 24.87
N ASN A 285 -6.67 -5.65 23.69
CA ASN A 285 -8.03 -5.13 23.54
C ASN A 285 -9.10 -6.04 24.19
N ALA A 286 -8.81 -7.34 24.33
CA ALA A 286 -9.65 -8.31 25.02
C ALA A 286 -9.38 -8.43 26.54
N GLY A 287 -8.52 -7.59 27.12
CA GLY A 287 -8.27 -7.56 28.57
C GLY A 287 -7.20 -8.53 29.07
N ALA A 288 -6.20 -8.87 28.25
CA ALA A 288 -5.06 -9.67 28.68
C ALA A 288 -4.20 -8.97 29.76
N ASP A 289 -3.82 -9.70 30.80
CA ASP A 289 -2.89 -9.29 31.84
C ASP A 289 -1.45 -9.21 31.28
N ILE A 290 -0.96 -7.98 31.21
CA ILE A 290 0.36 -7.60 30.70
C ILE A 290 1.48 -7.95 31.68
N ASN A 291 1.16 -7.90 32.96
CA ASN A 291 2.12 -7.97 34.07
C ASN A 291 2.09 -9.33 34.78
N HIS A 292 1.27 -10.27 34.32
CA HIS A 292 1.38 -11.68 34.63
C HIS A 292 2.82 -12.17 34.46
N ALA A 293 3.26 -13.09 35.32
CA ALA A 293 4.63 -13.57 35.35
C ALA A 293 4.68 -15.11 35.31
N ASP A 294 5.51 -15.67 34.42
CA ASP A 294 5.65 -17.12 34.25
C ASP A 294 6.33 -17.81 35.45
N ASN A 295 6.50 -19.13 35.41
CA ASN A 295 7.22 -19.91 36.44
C ASN A 295 8.68 -19.46 36.68
N LYS A 296 9.24 -18.58 35.84
CA LYS A 296 10.56 -17.95 35.98
C LYS A 296 10.45 -16.45 36.32
N LYS A 297 9.29 -15.99 36.80
CA LYS A 297 8.92 -14.59 37.07
C LYS A 297 9.09 -13.66 35.87
N ARG A 298 9.02 -14.18 34.64
CA ARG A 298 9.15 -13.38 33.41
C ARG A 298 7.78 -12.87 33.00
N THR A 299 7.64 -11.55 32.94
CA THR A 299 6.49 -10.88 32.31
C THR A 299 6.52 -11.00 30.80
N ALA A 300 5.42 -10.64 30.11
CA ALA A 300 5.41 -10.51 28.65
C ALA A 300 6.57 -9.62 28.14
N PHE A 301 6.89 -8.56 28.89
CA PHE A 301 8.01 -7.67 28.60
C PHE A 301 9.38 -8.36 28.73
N HIS A 302 9.58 -9.24 29.72
CA HIS A 302 10.80 -10.03 29.83
C HIS A 302 11.05 -10.93 28.61
N LEU A 303 10.02 -11.39 27.90
CA LEU A 303 10.18 -12.21 26.71
C LEU A 303 10.68 -11.38 25.52
N ILE A 304 10.21 -10.15 25.36
CA ILE A 304 10.60 -9.30 24.23
C ILE A 304 12.09 -8.93 24.22
N THR A 305 12.71 -8.84 25.41
CA THR A 305 14.14 -8.54 25.57
C THR A 305 15.09 -9.56 24.93
N GLU A 306 14.59 -10.74 24.58
CA GLU A 306 15.35 -11.77 23.86
C GLU A 306 15.49 -11.42 22.36
N HIS A 307 14.85 -10.34 21.88
CA HIS A 307 14.74 -9.96 20.46
C HIS A 307 15.05 -8.47 20.20
N ASP A 308 16.16 -8.21 19.50
CA ASP A 308 16.73 -6.85 19.29
C ASP A 308 15.79 -5.86 18.58
N LYS A 309 15.12 -6.32 17.50
CA LYS A 309 14.40 -5.46 16.55
C LYS A 309 12.90 -5.31 16.86
N MET A 310 12.47 -5.62 18.08
CA MET A 310 11.04 -5.64 18.47
C MET A 310 10.60 -4.40 19.28
N THR A 311 11.30 -3.28 19.10
CA THR A 311 11.03 -2.00 19.79
C THR A 311 9.59 -1.49 19.61
N ASN A 312 8.97 -1.70 18.45
CA ASN A 312 7.55 -1.34 18.22
C ASN A 312 6.59 -2.07 19.17
N LEU A 313 6.82 -3.37 19.41
CA LEU A 313 5.98 -4.20 20.26
C LEU A 313 6.34 -4.00 21.74
N ALA A 314 7.59 -3.64 22.06
CA ALA A 314 7.96 -3.15 23.40
C ALA A 314 7.22 -1.84 23.72
N LEU A 315 7.15 -0.90 22.77
CA LEU A 315 6.41 0.35 22.91
C LEU A 315 4.91 0.09 23.13
N GLN A 316 4.31 -0.85 22.40
CA GLN A 316 2.92 -1.24 22.58
C GLN A 316 2.64 -1.84 23.96
N LEU A 317 3.53 -2.68 24.48
CA LEU A 317 3.43 -3.22 25.85
C LEU A 317 3.58 -2.11 26.91
N LEU A 318 4.54 -1.19 26.76
CA LEU A 318 4.70 -0.05 27.67
C LEU A 318 3.47 0.88 27.68
N GLN A 319 2.92 1.18 26.50
CA GLN A 319 1.69 1.99 26.36
C GLN A 319 0.47 1.35 27.03
N ALA A 320 0.41 0.02 27.05
CA ALA A 320 -0.64 -0.72 27.74
C ALA A 320 -0.43 -0.82 29.27
N GLY A 321 0.76 -0.46 29.79
CA GLY A 321 1.08 -0.48 31.22
C GLY A 321 2.03 -1.60 31.68
N ALA A 322 2.92 -2.09 30.81
CA ALA A 322 3.92 -3.10 31.17
C ALA A 322 4.97 -2.58 32.18
N ASP A 323 5.11 -3.25 33.32
CA ASP A 323 6.17 -2.99 34.29
C ASP A 323 7.50 -3.63 33.83
N PHE A 324 8.40 -2.77 33.36
CA PHE A 324 9.75 -3.11 32.92
C PHE A 324 10.81 -3.09 34.05
N ASN A 325 10.43 -2.80 35.30
CA ASN A 325 11.29 -2.91 36.49
C ASN A 325 11.04 -4.20 37.29
N THR A 326 10.06 -5.02 36.88
CA THR A 326 9.93 -6.42 37.35
C THR A 326 11.24 -7.20 37.26
N LYS A 327 11.44 -8.20 38.15
CA LYS A 327 12.65 -9.04 38.21
C LYS A 327 12.31 -10.52 37.98
N ASP A 328 13.07 -11.15 37.08
CA ASP A 328 12.98 -12.59 36.81
C ASP A 328 13.52 -13.45 37.98
N SER A 329 13.45 -14.78 37.82
CA SER A 329 13.95 -15.76 38.79
C SER A 329 15.47 -15.69 39.04
N ASN A 330 16.21 -14.97 38.21
CA ASN A 330 17.64 -14.71 38.36
C ASN A 330 17.91 -13.35 39.05
N GLY A 331 16.85 -12.67 39.52
CA GLY A 331 16.90 -11.33 40.11
C GLY A 331 17.12 -10.21 39.10
N LYS A 332 17.06 -10.50 37.80
CA LYS A 332 17.42 -9.54 36.73
C LYS A 332 16.18 -8.87 36.17
N THR A 333 16.32 -7.58 35.91
CA THR A 333 15.33 -6.79 35.20
C THR A 333 15.48 -6.89 33.67
N PRO A 334 14.44 -6.55 32.89
CA PRO A 334 14.49 -6.44 31.44
C PRO A 334 15.74 -5.73 30.90
N ILE A 335 16.09 -4.55 31.42
CA ILE A 335 17.25 -3.78 30.91
C ILE A 335 18.59 -4.49 31.14
N GLU A 336 18.81 -5.10 32.30
CA GLU A 336 20.02 -5.90 32.60
C GLU A 336 20.12 -7.14 31.71
N LYS A 337 18.98 -7.72 31.31
CA LYS A 337 18.89 -8.85 30.39
C LYS A 337 19.23 -8.44 28.95
N VAL A 338 18.67 -7.32 28.47
CA VAL A 338 18.99 -6.71 27.16
C VAL A 338 20.49 -6.40 27.05
N VAL A 339 21.09 -5.83 28.10
CA VAL A 339 22.52 -5.51 28.16
C VAL A 339 23.38 -6.77 28.13
N LYS A 340 23.06 -7.81 28.92
CA LYS A 340 23.77 -9.11 28.86
C LYS A 340 23.74 -9.74 27.46
N PHE A 341 22.65 -9.54 26.69
CA PHE A 341 22.50 -10.12 25.35
C PHE A 341 22.92 -9.19 24.20
N GLY A 342 23.51 -8.01 24.50
CA GLY A 342 24.04 -7.07 23.51
C GLY A 342 23.00 -6.52 22.52
N LYS A 343 21.77 -6.29 22.98
CA LYS A 343 20.62 -5.91 22.12
C LYS A 343 20.52 -4.39 21.94
N PHE A 344 21.48 -3.81 21.23
CA PHE A 344 21.74 -2.36 21.19
C PHE A 344 20.52 -1.49 20.90
N GLU A 345 19.65 -1.85 19.95
CA GLU A 345 18.48 -1.02 19.62
C GLU A 345 17.41 -1.08 20.72
N MET A 346 17.29 -2.23 21.39
CA MET A 346 16.44 -2.36 22.57
C MET A 346 17.06 -1.65 23.79
N ILE A 347 18.39 -1.59 23.96
CA ILE A 347 19.02 -0.77 25.04
C ILE A 347 18.70 0.71 24.82
N LYS A 348 18.90 1.23 23.59
CA LYS A 348 18.56 2.62 23.23
C LYS A 348 17.11 2.93 23.55
N PHE A 349 16.19 2.05 23.14
CA PHE A 349 14.76 2.21 23.37
C PHE A 349 14.41 2.23 24.86
N LEU A 350 14.92 1.27 25.64
CA LEU A 350 14.64 1.20 27.08
C LEU A 350 15.18 2.41 27.84
N LEU A 351 16.42 2.86 27.58
CA LEU A 351 16.97 4.05 28.25
C LEU A 351 16.17 5.33 27.95
N HIS A 352 15.64 5.48 26.74
CA HIS A 352 14.77 6.62 26.40
C HIS A 352 13.40 6.56 27.09
N ALA A 353 12.91 5.37 27.44
CA ALA A 353 11.69 5.20 28.22
C ALA A 353 11.95 5.39 29.72
N ASP A 354 12.98 4.74 30.28
CA ASP A 354 13.33 4.77 31.71
C ASP A 354 13.51 6.23 32.19
N CYS A 355 14.27 7.04 31.44
CA CYS A 355 14.49 8.46 31.73
C CYS A 355 13.23 9.37 31.61
N GLN A 356 12.08 8.85 31.14
CA GLN A 356 10.79 9.57 31.20
C GLN A 356 9.97 9.23 32.43
N TYR A 357 10.14 8.03 33.00
CA TYR A 357 9.32 7.53 34.11
C TYR A 357 10.03 7.58 35.46
N ASP A 358 11.35 7.42 35.52
CA ASP A 358 12.15 7.51 36.75
C ASP A 358 13.18 8.65 36.68
N LYS A 359 13.07 9.60 37.62
CA LYS A 359 13.93 10.78 37.72
C LYS A 359 15.17 10.57 38.58
N GLU A 360 15.22 9.51 39.38
CA GLU A 360 16.35 9.26 40.30
C GLU A 360 17.47 8.45 39.62
N LEU A 361 17.14 7.70 38.57
CA LEU A 361 18.04 6.72 37.94
C LEU A 361 19.35 7.31 37.40
N ILE A 362 19.39 8.59 37.04
CA ILE A 362 20.60 9.29 36.57
C ILE A 362 21.72 9.31 37.64
N ASN A 363 21.37 9.25 38.92
CA ASN A 363 22.31 9.17 40.05
C ASN A 363 22.51 7.74 40.60
N SER A 364 21.87 6.73 40.01
CA SER A 364 21.93 5.35 40.50
C SER A 364 23.27 4.67 40.16
N ASP A 365 23.83 3.92 41.11
CA ASP A 365 24.97 3.03 40.85
C ASP A 365 24.66 1.97 39.76
N ARG A 366 23.38 1.71 39.49
CA ARG A 366 22.90 0.90 38.35
C ARG A 366 23.43 1.43 37.02
N MET A 367 23.51 2.76 36.82
CA MET A 367 24.07 3.35 35.59
C MET A 367 25.60 3.22 35.52
N LYS A 368 26.33 3.24 36.64
CA LYS A 368 27.78 2.93 36.65
C LYS A 368 28.01 1.47 36.26
N TYR A 369 27.30 0.56 36.90
CA TYR A 369 27.37 -0.89 36.67
C TYR A 369 27.05 -1.26 35.21
N LEU A 370 26.05 -0.61 34.59
CA LEU A 370 25.75 -0.78 33.16
C LEU A 370 26.85 -0.23 32.23
N CYS A 371 27.54 0.85 32.62
CA CYS A 371 28.70 1.36 31.87
C CYS A 371 29.95 0.48 32.01
N GLU A 372 30.15 -0.17 33.16
CA GLU A 372 31.25 -1.10 33.42
C GLU A 372 31.09 -2.43 32.65
N LEU A 373 29.85 -2.93 32.52
CA LEU A 373 29.56 -4.22 31.89
C LEU A 373 29.83 -4.28 30.38
N VAL A 374 29.89 -3.14 29.67
CA VAL A 374 30.11 -3.08 28.22
C VAL A 374 31.07 -1.92 27.88
N PRO A 375 32.37 -2.17 27.61
CA PRO A 375 33.37 -1.11 27.36
C PRO A 375 33.08 -0.17 26.18
N VAL A 376 32.19 -0.57 25.26
CA VAL A 376 31.72 0.27 24.15
C VAL A 376 30.71 1.34 24.63
N PHE A 377 29.98 1.07 25.72
CA PHE A 377 28.85 1.90 26.16
C PHE A 377 29.29 3.29 26.62
N GLY A 378 30.36 3.38 27.41
CA GLY A 378 30.95 4.66 27.83
C GLY A 378 31.46 5.53 26.68
N LYS A 379 31.94 4.91 25.58
CA LYS A 379 32.33 5.63 24.34
C LYS A 379 31.13 6.12 23.53
N TRP A 380 30.00 5.42 23.58
CA TRP A 380 28.78 5.84 22.88
C TRP A 380 28.02 6.94 23.65
N VAL A 381 27.83 6.77 24.96
CA VAL A 381 27.18 7.77 25.85
C VAL A 381 27.90 9.12 25.77
N SER A 382 29.24 9.14 25.80
CA SER A 382 30.02 10.37 25.70
C SER A 382 29.99 11.04 24.32
N HIS A 383 29.58 10.32 23.27
CA HIS A 383 29.46 10.83 21.90
C HIS A 383 28.06 11.41 21.61
N GLU A 384 26.98 10.86 22.20
CA GLU A 384 25.61 11.29 21.88
C GLU A 384 24.90 12.10 22.97
N LEU A 385 25.19 11.89 24.26
CA LEU A 385 24.57 12.67 25.36
C LEU A 385 25.41 13.89 25.79
N GLY A 386 26.61 14.04 25.25
CA GLY A 386 27.50 15.17 25.49
C GLY A 386 28.24 15.14 26.83
N THR A 387 29.03 16.18 27.10
CA THR A 387 29.91 16.23 28.27
C THR A 387 29.16 16.48 29.59
N VAL A 388 29.81 16.16 30.72
CA VAL A 388 29.29 16.37 32.09
C VAL A 388 28.77 17.79 32.33
N LYS A 389 29.37 18.82 31.71
CA LYS A 389 28.91 20.22 31.79
C LYS A 389 27.50 20.44 31.23
N THR A 390 27.10 19.66 30.22
CA THR A 390 25.76 19.74 29.62
C THR A 390 24.71 19.15 30.57
N LEU A 391 25.01 18.01 31.21
CA LEU A 391 24.19 17.40 32.27
C LEU A 391 24.06 18.32 33.49
N GLN A 392 25.17 18.89 33.99
CA GLN A 392 25.14 19.89 35.07
C GLN A 392 24.22 21.08 34.73
N ARG A 393 24.26 21.57 33.49
CA ARG A 393 23.43 22.69 33.02
C ARG A 393 21.95 22.32 32.99
N LEU A 394 21.61 21.13 32.51
CA LEU A 394 20.26 20.57 32.56
C LEU A 394 19.74 20.46 34.01
N CYS A 395 20.49 19.84 34.91
CA CYS A 395 20.08 19.71 36.31
C CYS A 395 19.85 21.08 37.00
N ARG A 396 20.76 22.04 36.81
CA ARG A 396 20.60 23.42 37.31
C ARG A 396 19.35 24.11 36.73
N GLN A 397 18.98 23.82 35.49
CA GLN A 397 17.81 24.38 34.82
C GLN A 397 16.50 23.73 35.31
N THR A 398 16.50 22.41 35.54
CA THR A 398 15.35 21.68 36.13
C THR A 398 15.09 22.10 37.57
N ILE A 399 16.12 22.36 38.38
CA ILE A 399 15.97 22.89 39.75
C ILE A 399 15.36 24.30 39.71
N ARG A 400 15.87 25.18 38.84
CA ARG A 400 15.35 26.55 38.65
C ARG A 400 13.88 26.60 38.24
N ASN A 401 13.41 25.63 37.46
CA ASN A 401 12.02 25.61 36.98
C ASN A 401 11.02 25.08 38.01
N ASN A 402 11.48 24.39 39.08
CA ASN A 402 10.61 23.70 40.05
C ASN A 402 10.72 24.26 41.49
N THR A 403 11.48 25.35 41.71
CA THR A 403 11.60 26.01 43.02
C THR A 403 11.14 27.45 42.95
N GLN A 404 10.43 27.93 43.99
CA GLN A 404 9.99 29.32 44.04
C GLN A 404 11.21 30.26 44.18
N THR A 405 11.16 31.38 43.46
CA THR A 405 12.32 32.23 43.16
C THR A 405 12.99 32.89 44.37
N GLU A 406 12.34 32.91 45.53
CA GLU A 406 12.91 33.47 46.76
C GLU A 406 13.87 32.50 47.48
N GLN A 407 13.57 31.19 47.48
CA GLN A 407 14.45 30.19 48.13
C GLN A 407 15.78 30.01 47.40
N LEU A 408 15.82 30.27 46.09
CA LEU A 408 17.04 30.19 45.27
C LEU A 408 18.14 31.20 45.66
N LYS A 409 17.85 32.20 46.50
CA LYS A 409 18.86 33.13 47.03
C LYS A 409 19.70 32.53 48.16
N ASN A 410 19.15 31.57 48.90
CA ASN A 410 19.81 30.91 50.04
C ASN A 410 20.03 29.42 49.76
N ILE A 411 20.85 29.10 48.75
CA ILE A 411 21.25 27.72 48.42
C ILE A 411 21.74 26.92 49.66
N PRO A 412 22.48 27.49 50.63
CA PRO A 412 22.90 26.78 51.84
C PRO A 412 21.79 26.46 52.86
N THR A 413 20.56 26.96 52.68
CA THR A 413 19.42 26.69 53.59
C THR A 413 18.32 25.84 52.94
N LEU A 414 18.60 25.24 51.78
CA LEU A 414 17.77 24.17 51.22
C LEU A 414 18.23 22.83 51.80
N ASP A 415 17.26 21.97 52.13
CA ASP A 415 17.50 20.70 52.82
C ASP A 415 18.02 19.62 51.83
N LEU A 416 19.25 19.84 51.36
CA LEU A 416 19.94 19.06 50.34
C LEU A 416 21.18 18.35 50.92
N PRO A 417 21.56 17.17 50.40
CA PRO A 417 22.79 16.49 50.84
C PRO A 417 24.02 17.38 50.67
N LYS A 418 24.86 17.50 51.71
CA LYS A 418 26.04 18.39 51.70
C LYS A 418 26.94 18.22 50.48
N SER A 419 27.19 16.97 50.05
CA SER A 419 27.98 16.67 48.85
C SER A 419 27.43 17.28 47.56
N LEU A 420 26.12 17.48 47.45
CA LEU A 420 25.49 18.16 46.31
C LEU A 420 25.65 19.69 46.41
N ILE A 421 25.59 20.25 47.63
CA ILE A 421 25.86 21.66 47.88
C ILE A 421 27.33 21.97 47.58
N ASP A 422 28.26 21.17 48.10
CA ASP A 422 29.70 21.30 47.86
C ASP A 422 30.04 21.22 46.36
N TYR A 423 29.41 20.28 45.63
CA TYR A 423 29.55 20.13 44.17
C TYR A 423 28.91 21.28 43.35
N LEU A 424 27.93 21.99 43.91
CA LEU A 424 27.34 23.17 43.28
C LEU A 424 28.12 24.46 43.57
N MET A 425 28.88 24.50 44.67
CA MET A 425 29.58 25.68 45.21
C MET A 425 31.11 25.69 44.95
N THR A 426 31.67 24.67 44.29
CA THR A 426 33.12 24.51 44.07
C THR A 426 33.65 25.31 42.87
N ASP A 427 33.87 26.62 43.05
CA ASP A 427 34.57 27.47 42.07
C ASP A 427 36.10 27.36 42.21
N ALA A 428 36.69 26.39 41.51
CA ALA A 428 38.14 26.22 41.34
C ALA A 428 38.43 25.49 40.00
N VAL A 429 39.45 25.80 39.20
CA VAL A 429 40.58 26.74 39.34
C VAL A 429 40.68 27.62 38.08
N SER A 430 41.10 28.86 38.23
CA SER A 430 41.69 29.65 37.14
C SER A 430 43.15 30.01 37.45
N THR A 431 43.90 30.38 36.43
CA THR A 431 45.34 30.73 36.44
C THR A 431 46.35 29.56 36.54
N SER A 432 47.18 29.47 35.50
CA SER A 432 48.48 28.78 35.50
C SER A 432 49.35 29.42 34.42
N LEU A 433 50.14 30.40 34.86
CA LEU A 433 51.35 30.98 34.25
C LEU A 433 51.39 31.18 32.71
N LYS A 434 51.32 32.45 32.32
CA LYS A 434 51.85 32.97 31.04
C LYS A 434 53.38 32.88 31.02
N LYS A 435 53.98 32.79 29.82
CA LYS A 435 55.30 33.39 29.56
C LYS A 435 55.41 33.91 28.11
N GLU A 436 55.90 35.14 28.00
CA GLU A 436 56.55 35.76 26.82
C GLU A 436 55.90 35.59 25.41
N SER A 437 54.74 36.22 25.20
CA SER A 437 54.48 37.07 24.01
C SER A 437 53.14 37.81 24.16
N GLU A 438 53.16 39.04 24.69
CA GLU A 438 51.94 39.81 24.96
C GLU A 438 52.09 41.33 24.83
N VAL A 439 51.28 41.93 23.96
CA VAL A 439 50.23 42.88 24.39
C VAL A 439 48.93 42.40 23.74
N LYS A 440 47.87 42.22 24.53
CA LYS A 440 46.69 41.43 24.12
C LYS A 440 45.41 42.25 24.05
N CYS A 441 44.85 42.39 22.85
CA CYS A 441 43.40 42.44 22.60
C CYS A 441 43.03 41.49 21.44
N PRO A 442 43.03 40.15 21.66
CA PRO A 442 42.88 39.13 20.63
C PRO A 442 41.50 38.45 20.67
N CYS A 443 40.85 38.11 19.55
CA CYS A 443 41.14 38.42 18.15
C CYS A 443 39.80 38.66 17.40
N PRO A 444 39.82 39.41 16.28
CA PRO A 444 38.74 39.38 15.31
C PRO A 444 38.72 38.05 14.53
N ASN A 445 37.73 37.92 13.64
CA ASN A 445 37.51 36.80 12.72
C ASN A 445 37.00 35.52 13.45
N TYR A 446 35.84 34.93 13.13
CA TYR A 446 34.98 35.12 11.96
C TYR A 446 35.72 35.19 10.64
N ASN A 447 36.26 34.04 10.22
CA ASN A 447 36.20 33.67 8.82
C ASN A 447 35.66 32.24 8.71
N PHE A 448 34.54 32.10 8.01
CA PHE A 448 34.02 30.90 7.36
C PHE A 448 34.38 29.53 7.99
N ILE A 449 33.50 29.01 8.88
CA ILE A 449 32.90 27.66 8.78
C ILE A 449 31.81 27.41 9.84
N ASP A 450 31.99 27.80 11.10
CA ASP A 450 31.20 27.27 12.24
C ASP A 450 29.82 27.93 12.53
N LEU A 451 29.24 28.71 11.61
CA LEU A 451 27.93 29.35 11.81
C LEU A 451 26.73 28.38 11.68
N TRP A 452 26.96 27.07 11.77
CA TRP A 452 26.01 25.99 11.47
C TRP A 452 25.42 25.28 12.70
N GLN A 453 25.70 25.75 13.93
CA GLN A 453 25.36 25.04 15.18
C GLN A 453 24.55 25.82 16.24
N ILE A 454 23.92 26.96 15.93
CA ILE A 454 23.08 27.72 16.89
C ILE A 454 21.60 27.81 16.44
N ALA A 455 21.03 26.67 16.00
CA ALA A 455 19.61 26.55 15.64
C ALA A 455 19.02 25.16 16.00
N GLY A 456 19.19 24.76 17.27
CA GLY A 456 18.74 23.45 17.77
C GLY A 456 17.22 23.26 17.77
N SER A 457 16.73 22.52 16.77
CA SER A 457 15.47 21.77 16.77
C SER A 457 15.81 20.33 16.28
N TYR A 458 15.07 19.25 16.56
CA TYR A 458 13.68 18.93 16.20
C TYR A 458 13.23 17.57 16.85
N LEU A 459 12.03 17.07 16.47
CA LEU A 459 11.72 15.65 16.10
C LEU A 459 11.37 14.57 17.17
N THR A 460 10.10 14.52 17.62
CA THR A 460 9.38 13.27 18.07
C THR A 460 7.86 13.32 17.76
N LYS A 461 7.14 12.19 17.78
CA LYS A 461 6.00 11.90 16.86
C LYS A 461 4.85 11.05 17.47
N PHE A 462 3.58 11.48 17.33
CA PHE A 462 2.37 10.68 17.67
C PHE A 462 1.18 10.89 16.70
N ASN A 463 0.17 9.99 16.75
CA ASN A 463 -0.86 9.76 15.71
C ASN A 463 -2.32 9.69 16.24
N THR A 464 -3.27 10.15 15.41
CA THR A 464 -4.70 9.77 15.45
C THR A 464 -5.27 9.71 14.02
N GLY A 465 -6.36 8.94 13.84
CA GLY A 465 -7.10 8.86 12.57
C GLY A 465 -6.32 8.18 11.46
N ASN A 466 -6.08 8.90 10.35
CA ASN A 466 -5.38 8.41 9.16
C ASN A 466 -4.00 9.09 8.96
N GLY A 467 -3.37 9.48 10.06
CA GLY A 467 -2.07 10.14 10.02
C GLY A 467 -2.14 11.67 9.87
N TYR A 468 -2.52 12.36 10.95
CA TYR A 468 -1.71 13.37 11.70
C TYR A 468 -1.28 14.76 11.05
N CYS A 469 -1.21 15.94 11.74
CA CYS A 469 -0.46 17.20 11.31
C CYS A 469 0.73 17.73 12.23
N TRP A 470 1.55 18.75 11.98
CA TRP A 470 2.85 18.86 12.74
C TRP A 470 2.82 19.40 14.22
N VAL A 471 3.24 18.63 15.26
CA VAL A 471 3.20 19.05 16.71
C VAL A 471 4.43 19.85 17.15
N ILE A 472 4.22 21.06 17.67
CA ILE A 472 5.13 21.72 18.62
C ILE A 472 4.26 22.49 19.63
N ILE A 473 4.32 22.14 20.93
CA ILE A 473 3.77 22.99 21.99
C ILE A 473 4.92 23.81 22.58
N VAL A 474 4.97 25.09 22.19
CA VAL A 474 5.75 26.13 22.87
C VAL A 474 4.82 27.31 23.09
N THR A 475 4.35 27.48 24.32
CA THR A 475 3.64 28.69 24.76
C THR A 475 4.49 29.44 25.76
N ILE A 476 4.93 30.63 25.37
CA ILE A 476 5.75 31.55 26.15
C ILE A 476 4.85 32.24 27.19
N PRO A 477 5.28 32.43 28.44
CA PRO A 477 4.55 33.26 29.40
C PRO A 477 4.84 34.75 29.17
N SER A 478 3.78 35.54 28.94
CA SER A 478 3.83 37.01 29.02
C SER A 478 2.52 37.56 29.58
N ASN A 479 2.52 37.87 30.88
CA ASN A 479 1.60 38.69 31.68
C ASN A 479 0.17 39.00 31.13
N ILE A 480 -0.85 38.32 31.69
CA ILE A 480 -1.95 38.87 32.57
C ILE A 480 -2.84 40.02 31.98
N PRO A 481 -4.20 40.07 32.19
CA PRO A 481 -5.14 39.20 32.93
C PRO A 481 -6.49 38.81 32.23
N HIS A 482 -7.23 37.86 32.85
CA HIS A 482 -8.70 37.62 32.75
C HIS A 482 -9.29 37.19 31.36
N PRO A 483 -10.55 36.71 31.28
CA PRO A 483 -11.01 35.42 31.83
C PRO A 483 -11.76 34.54 30.79
N CYS A 484 -12.38 33.44 31.26
CA CYS A 484 -13.35 32.53 30.58
C CYS A 484 -12.84 31.26 29.85
N THR A 485 -13.51 30.14 30.20
CA THR A 485 -13.83 28.92 29.40
C THR A 485 -12.76 28.07 28.70
N LEU A 486 -12.72 26.79 29.12
CA LEU A 486 -12.26 25.60 28.38
C LEU A 486 -13.12 25.29 27.12
N PRO A 487 -12.77 24.32 26.27
CA PRO A 487 -11.43 23.93 25.76
C PRO A 487 -11.43 23.75 24.21
N LYS A 488 -10.26 23.49 23.59
CA LYS A 488 -10.17 22.81 22.27
C LYS A 488 -8.77 22.22 22.01
N ILE A 489 -8.72 21.13 21.24
CA ILE A 489 -7.51 20.40 20.81
C ILE A 489 -7.36 20.57 19.30
N LEU A 490 -6.13 20.57 18.76
CA LEU A 490 -5.87 20.33 17.33
C LEU A 490 -4.76 19.28 17.14
N ILE A 491 -4.77 18.56 16.02
CA ILE A 491 -4.27 17.16 15.90
C ILE A 491 -3.03 16.99 15.04
N ILE A 492 -2.04 16.24 15.56
CA ILE A 492 -0.65 16.44 15.17
C ILE A 492 0.29 15.20 15.50
N ARG A 493 1.23 14.48 14.77
CA ARG A 493 2.29 14.37 13.65
C ARG A 493 3.71 14.86 13.88
N LEU A 494 4.66 14.14 13.26
CA LEU A 494 5.50 14.65 12.16
C LEU A 494 5.63 13.58 11.03
N LEU A 495 5.73 14.04 9.77
CA LEU A 495 6.39 13.35 8.64
C LEU A 495 7.72 14.08 8.38
N CYS A 496 8.73 13.44 7.78
CA CYS A 496 9.90 14.17 7.25
C CYS A 496 9.44 15.14 6.14
N ARG A 497 9.21 16.40 6.52
CA ARG A 497 8.68 17.46 5.67
C ARG A 497 9.64 18.64 5.69
N LYS A 498 10.35 18.88 4.58
CA LYS A 498 10.85 20.22 4.27
C LYS A 498 9.61 21.15 4.22
N MET A 499 9.61 22.17 5.08
CA MET A 499 8.43 23.02 5.34
C MET A 499 8.03 23.77 4.07
N SER A 500 6.74 23.82 3.70
CA SER A 500 6.35 24.17 2.32
C SER A 500 6.14 25.67 2.09
N ALA A 501 5.10 26.28 2.67
CA ALA A 501 4.79 27.71 2.51
C ALA A 501 4.67 28.44 3.87
N SER A 502 4.84 29.76 3.90
CA SER A 502 4.55 30.61 5.08
C SER A 502 3.23 31.36 4.91
N ALA A 503 3.12 32.10 3.81
CA ALA A 503 1.92 32.82 3.40
C ALA A 503 1.75 32.69 1.88
N VAL A 504 0.50 32.75 1.42
CA VAL A 504 0.13 32.76 0.00
C VAL A 504 -0.63 34.05 -0.29
N TYR A 505 -0.30 34.69 -1.41
CA TYR A 505 -0.85 35.95 -1.87
C TYR A 505 -1.33 35.75 -3.31
N ILE A 506 -2.42 36.42 -3.69
CA ILE A 506 -2.78 36.62 -5.09
C ILE A 506 -2.78 38.11 -5.35
N LEU A 507 -1.97 38.54 -6.32
CA LEU A 507 -1.76 39.94 -6.69
C LEU A 507 -2.33 40.22 -8.09
N ASP A 508 -2.70 41.47 -8.35
CA ASP A 508 -2.93 41.98 -9.71
C ASP A 508 -1.60 42.15 -10.49
N VAL A 509 -1.70 42.58 -11.75
CA VAL A 509 -0.54 42.89 -12.61
C VAL A 509 0.34 44.02 -12.04
N LYS A 510 -0.19 44.86 -11.13
CA LYS A 510 0.50 46.00 -10.52
C LYS A 510 1.17 45.65 -9.19
N GLY A 511 1.04 44.40 -8.73
CA GLY A 511 1.59 43.91 -7.47
C GLY A 511 0.69 44.19 -6.24
N LYS A 512 -0.51 44.75 -6.44
CA LYS A 512 -1.46 44.98 -5.34
C LYS A 512 -2.06 43.64 -4.89
N VAL A 513 -2.02 43.39 -3.59
CA VAL A 513 -2.69 42.24 -2.97
C VAL A 513 -4.21 42.32 -3.18
N LEU A 514 -4.77 41.28 -3.82
CA LEU A 514 -6.21 41.06 -3.94
C LEU A 514 -6.73 40.23 -2.76
N ILE A 515 -6.02 39.15 -2.44
CA ILE A 515 -6.26 38.31 -1.26
C ILE A 515 -4.93 37.76 -0.76
N CYS A 516 -4.80 37.59 0.55
CA CYS A 516 -3.63 36.95 1.17
C CYS A 516 -4.03 36.10 2.36
N ARG A 517 -3.35 34.96 2.54
CA ARG A 517 -3.49 34.09 3.70
C ARG A 517 -2.12 33.79 4.30
N ASN A 518 -1.96 34.14 5.57
CA ASN A 518 -0.80 33.77 6.36
C ASN A 518 -1.11 32.48 7.13
N TYR A 519 -0.30 31.44 6.95
CA TYR A 519 -0.48 30.14 7.59
C TYR A 519 0.43 29.91 8.79
N ARG A 520 1.48 30.74 8.97
CA ARG A 520 2.57 30.44 9.90
C ARG A 520 3.07 31.62 10.74
N GLY A 521 2.80 32.86 10.34
CA GLY A 521 3.15 34.06 11.09
C GLY A 521 4.65 34.40 11.18
N ASP A 522 5.53 33.68 10.48
CA ASP A 522 6.99 33.91 10.55
C ASP A 522 7.55 34.79 9.40
N ILE A 523 6.68 35.50 8.68
CA ILE A 523 7.02 36.53 7.69
C ILE A 523 5.99 37.66 7.80
N ASP A 524 6.47 38.91 7.87
CA ASP A 524 5.63 40.11 7.86
C ASP A 524 4.94 40.29 6.49
N MET A 525 3.65 40.61 6.50
CA MET A 525 2.85 40.70 5.27
C MET A 525 3.34 41.80 4.31
N SER A 526 3.94 42.87 4.84
CA SER A 526 4.57 43.97 4.07
C SER A 526 5.84 43.57 3.32
N CYS A 527 6.36 42.35 3.51
CA CYS A 527 7.42 41.82 2.64
C CYS A 527 6.95 41.68 1.18
N ILE A 528 5.64 41.57 0.93
CA ILE A 528 5.09 41.46 -0.43
C ILE A 528 5.22 42.77 -1.24
N ASP A 529 5.30 43.93 -0.59
CA ASP A 529 5.36 45.23 -1.26
C ASP A 529 6.64 45.38 -2.12
N LYS A 530 7.69 44.62 -1.79
CA LYS A 530 8.96 44.54 -2.52
C LYS A 530 8.97 43.51 -3.64
N PHE A 531 7.96 42.63 -3.72
CA PHE A 531 7.95 41.56 -4.70
C PHE A 531 7.90 42.08 -6.14
N MET A 532 7.03 43.05 -6.42
CA MET A 532 6.84 43.52 -7.81
C MET A 532 8.05 44.32 -8.32
N SER A 533 8.70 45.13 -7.49
CA SER A 533 9.96 45.79 -7.89
C SER A 533 11.04 44.75 -8.21
N LEU A 534 11.20 43.72 -7.37
CA LEU A 534 12.17 42.65 -7.62
C LEU A 534 11.82 41.77 -8.84
N VAL A 535 10.57 41.74 -9.29
CA VAL A 535 10.19 41.11 -10.57
C VAL A 535 10.61 42.02 -11.72
N MET A 536 10.34 43.34 -11.64
CA MET A 536 10.72 44.31 -12.66
C MET A 536 12.24 44.43 -12.82
N ASP A 537 12.99 44.55 -11.71
CA ASP A 537 14.46 44.56 -11.69
C ASP A 537 15.03 43.35 -12.47
N ARG A 538 14.40 42.18 -12.30
CA ARG A 538 14.80 40.91 -12.94
C ARG A 538 14.30 40.75 -14.37
N GLU A 539 13.25 41.46 -14.75
CA GLU A 539 12.76 41.54 -16.13
C GLU A 539 13.67 42.48 -16.95
N GLU A 540 14.10 43.61 -16.38
CA GLU A 540 15.08 44.53 -16.97
C GLU A 540 16.49 43.92 -17.08
N GLU A 541 16.94 43.15 -16.07
CA GLU A 541 18.17 42.34 -16.18
C GLU A 541 18.08 41.18 -17.20
N GLY A 542 16.88 40.84 -17.68
CA GLY A 542 16.63 39.62 -18.47
C GLY A 542 16.85 38.32 -17.70
N SER A 543 17.00 38.38 -16.37
CA SER A 543 17.40 37.28 -15.48
C SER A 543 16.20 36.65 -14.74
N MET A 544 15.05 36.62 -15.42
CA MET A 544 13.75 36.18 -14.89
C MET A 544 13.76 34.75 -14.36
N THR A 545 13.52 34.63 -13.05
CA THR A 545 13.36 33.34 -12.35
C THR A 545 12.02 33.28 -11.61
N PRO A 546 11.29 32.12 -11.61
CA PRO A 546 10.02 31.96 -10.88
C PRO A 546 10.23 31.80 -9.35
N ILE A 547 11.47 31.96 -8.91
CA ILE A 547 11.93 31.98 -7.52
C ILE A 547 12.77 33.24 -7.40
N ILE A 548 12.44 34.11 -6.45
CA ILE A 548 13.18 35.35 -6.14
C ILE A 548 13.55 35.31 -4.66
N GLN A 549 14.77 35.68 -4.31
CA GLN A 549 15.22 35.77 -2.92
C GLN A 549 15.66 37.19 -2.60
N HIS A 550 15.14 37.75 -1.51
CA HIS A 550 15.54 39.05 -0.98
C HIS A 550 15.79 38.92 0.53
N GLY A 551 17.05 39.00 0.92
CA GLY A 551 17.50 38.70 2.28
C GLY A 551 17.14 37.26 2.68
N ASN A 552 16.42 37.12 3.80
CA ASN A 552 16.01 35.84 4.35
C ASN A 552 14.67 35.31 3.80
N VAL A 553 14.00 36.04 2.89
CA VAL A 553 12.71 35.64 2.31
C VAL A 553 12.90 35.20 0.86
N THR A 554 12.36 34.01 0.57
CA THR A 554 12.25 33.44 -0.78
C THR A 554 10.79 33.46 -1.22
N PHE A 555 10.53 34.17 -2.31
CA PHE A 555 9.26 34.25 -3.02
C PHE A 555 9.26 33.19 -4.13
N VAL A 556 8.25 32.32 -4.15
CA VAL A 556 8.00 31.33 -5.21
C VAL A 556 6.69 31.73 -5.87
N TYR A 557 6.68 32.00 -7.18
CA TYR A 557 5.48 32.53 -7.83
C TYR A 557 5.15 31.86 -9.16
N ILE A 558 3.86 31.88 -9.51
CA ILE A 558 3.37 31.61 -10.86
C ILE A 558 2.53 32.78 -11.34
N LYS A 559 2.59 33.06 -12.65
CA LYS A 559 1.69 34.00 -13.32
C LYS A 559 0.59 33.20 -14.01
N TYR A 560 -0.67 33.57 -13.80
CA TYR A 560 -1.83 32.99 -14.46
C TYR A 560 -2.75 34.12 -14.93
N ASN A 561 -2.98 34.23 -16.24
CA ASN A 561 -3.63 35.38 -16.85
C ASN A 561 -3.03 36.71 -16.32
N ASN A 562 -3.86 37.57 -15.75
CA ASN A 562 -3.50 38.88 -15.18
C ASN A 562 -3.20 38.82 -13.67
N LEU A 563 -2.88 37.64 -13.13
CA LEU A 563 -2.73 37.40 -11.70
C LEU A 563 -1.37 36.77 -11.38
N TYR A 564 -0.76 37.20 -10.28
CA TYR A 564 0.44 36.58 -9.71
C TYR A 564 0.06 35.84 -8.43
N LEU A 565 0.18 34.51 -8.42
CA LEU A 565 0.05 33.71 -7.20
C LEU A 565 1.45 33.52 -6.60
N VAL A 566 1.68 34.09 -5.42
CA VAL A 566 2.99 34.17 -4.76
C VAL A 566 2.93 33.44 -3.42
N ALA A 567 3.84 32.50 -3.18
CA ALA A 567 4.07 31.87 -1.89
C ALA A 567 5.40 32.35 -1.29
N THR A 568 5.39 32.86 -0.06
CA THR A 568 6.62 33.28 0.65
C THR A 568 7.12 32.19 1.59
N THR A 569 8.44 32.11 1.75
CA THR A 569 9.14 31.15 2.63
C THR A 569 10.39 31.77 3.24
N LEU A 570 10.71 31.40 4.48
CA LEU A 570 11.92 31.84 5.21
C LEU A 570 12.89 30.66 5.48
N LYS A 571 12.54 29.45 5.05
CA LYS A 571 13.28 28.20 5.30
C LYS A 571 13.45 27.41 4.00
N ASN A 572 14.43 26.50 3.97
CA ASN A 572 14.68 25.57 2.85
C ASN A 572 13.45 24.68 2.62
N CYS A 573 12.61 25.09 1.68
CA CYS A 573 11.32 24.48 1.40
C CYS A 573 11.41 23.41 0.31
N ASN A 574 10.37 22.57 0.19
CA ASN A 574 10.21 21.78 -1.02
C ASN A 574 9.53 22.64 -2.10
N ILE A 575 10.34 23.37 -2.87
CA ILE A 575 9.88 24.31 -3.91
C ILE A 575 8.96 23.60 -4.94
N ALA A 576 9.24 22.34 -5.28
CA ALA A 576 8.39 21.56 -6.18
C ALA A 576 7.00 21.26 -5.61
N LEU A 577 6.88 21.10 -4.28
CA LEU A 577 5.58 20.99 -3.60
C LEU A 577 4.83 22.33 -3.62
N VAL A 578 5.55 23.46 -3.50
CA VAL A 578 4.96 24.81 -3.59
C VAL A 578 4.43 25.08 -5.00
N PHE A 579 5.21 24.82 -6.06
CA PHE A 579 4.71 24.94 -7.44
C PHE A 579 3.53 24.01 -7.73
N SER A 580 3.62 22.73 -7.33
CA SER A 580 2.52 21.77 -7.48
C SER A 580 1.24 22.25 -6.76
N PHE A 581 1.40 22.84 -5.56
CA PHE A 581 0.29 23.44 -4.83
C PHE A 581 -0.30 24.67 -5.53
N LEU A 582 0.53 25.63 -5.99
CA LEU A 582 0.03 26.84 -6.66
C LEU A 582 -0.72 26.50 -7.95
N HIS A 583 -0.21 25.56 -8.77
CA HIS A 583 -0.93 25.06 -9.94
C HIS A 583 -2.23 24.31 -9.57
N LYS A 584 -2.24 23.56 -8.46
CA LYS A 584 -3.44 22.86 -7.99
C LYS A 584 -4.49 23.81 -7.41
N LEU A 585 -4.07 24.90 -6.76
CA LEU A 585 -4.93 25.98 -6.27
C LEU A 585 -5.61 26.70 -7.45
N VAL A 586 -4.86 27.00 -8.52
CA VAL A 586 -5.43 27.49 -9.79
C VAL A 586 -6.42 26.49 -10.37
N GLN A 587 -6.11 25.17 -10.40
CA GLN A 587 -7.08 24.17 -10.87
C GLN A 587 -8.38 24.17 -10.05
N ILE A 588 -8.29 24.21 -8.71
CA ILE A 588 -9.46 24.24 -7.82
C ILE A 588 -10.30 25.50 -8.10
N MET A 589 -9.68 26.67 -8.19
CA MET A 589 -10.38 27.92 -8.50
C MET A 589 -11.04 27.91 -9.89
N ILE A 590 -10.41 27.31 -10.91
CA ILE A 590 -11.05 27.08 -12.23
C ILE A 590 -12.27 26.16 -12.08
N GLU A 591 -12.18 25.06 -11.32
CA GLU A 591 -13.28 24.11 -11.15
C GLU A 591 -14.45 24.66 -10.30
N TYR A 592 -14.25 25.74 -9.55
CA TYR A 592 -15.32 26.50 -8.87
C TYR A 592 -15.86 27.66 -9.72
N PHE A 593 -15.00 28.54 -10.24
CA PHE A 593 -15.40 29.81 -10.86
C PHE A 593 -15.48 29.76 -12.40
N LYS A 594 -15.05 28.64 -13.02
CA LYS A 594 -14.82 28.42 -14.46
C LYS A 594 -13.65 29.22 -15.03
N GLU A 595 -13.56 30.49 -14.70
CA GLU A 595 -12.50 31.41 -15.09
C GLU A 595 -11.96 32.14 -13.85
N ILE A 596 -10.68 32.53 -13.86
CA ILE A 596 -10.06 33.27 -12.74
C ILE A 596 -9.51 34.59 -13.28
N GLU A 597 -10.17 35.66 -12.88
CA GLU A 597 -9.76 37.04 -13.11
C GLU A 597 -9.80 37.84 -11.79
N GLU A 598 -9.45 39.12 -11.85
CA GLU A 598 -9.46 40.01 -10.69
C GLU A 598 -10.88 40.16 -10.10
N GLU A 599 -11.91 40.23 -10.94
CA GLU A 599 -13.31 40.29 -10.52
C GLU A 599 -13.74 38.99 -9.83
N SER A 600 -13.39 37.83 -10.40
CA SER A 600 -13.67 36.51 -9.82
C SER A 600 -13.16 36.39 -8.37
N ILE A 601 -11.98 36.94 -8.07
CA ILE A 601 -11.39 36.92 -6.73
C ILE A 601 -12.08 37.90 -5.77
N ARG A 602 -12.40 39.11 -6.26
CA ARG A 602 -13.05 40.16 -5.46
C ARG A 602 -14.47 39.76 -5.04
N ASP A 603 -15.24 39.17 -5.95
CA ASP A 603 -16.65 38.83 -5.69
C ASP A 603 -16.79 37.57 -4.82
N ASN A 604 -15.87 36.60 -4.96
CA ASN A 604 -15.92 35.32 -4.25
C ASN A 604 -14.98 35.23 -3.03
N PHE A 605 -14.53 36.37 -2.50
CA PHE A 605 -13.48 36.43 -1.47
C PHE A 605 -13.76 35.54 -0.23
N VAL A 606 -15.02 35.42 0.20
CA VAL A 606 -15.43 34.56 1.32
C VAL A 606 -15.12 33.08 1.02
N LEU A 607 -15.59 32.58 -0.12
CA LEU A 607 -15.37 31.21 -0.57
C LEU A 607 -13.88 30.93 -0.78
N ILE A 608 -13.12 31.93 -1.24
CA ILE A 608 -11.66 31.79 -1.43
C ILE A 608 -10.94 31.71 -0.08
N TYR A 609 -11.37 32.42 0.96
CA TYR A 609 -10.83 32.25 2.31
C TYR A 609 -11.14 30.86 2.89
N GLU A 610 -12.37 30.35 2.72
CA GLU A 610 -12.75 28.99 3.13
C GLU A 610 -11.93 27.92 2.38
N LEU A 611 -11.78 28.07 1.06
CA LEU A 611 -10.92 27.21 0.24
C LEU A 611 -9.46 27.29 0.70
N LEU A 612 -8.90 28.47 0.93
CA LEU A 612 -7.51 28.62 1.35
C LEU A 612 -7.20 27.96 2.70
N ASP A 613 -8.18 27.87 3.61
CA ASP A 613 -8.04 27.21 4.92
C ASP A 613 -8.17 25.69 4.84
N GLU A 614 -9.09 25.16 4.03
CA GLU A 614 -9.29 23.70 3.88
C GLU A 614 -8.24 23.06 2.96
N VAL A 615 -7.73 23.81 1.97
CA VAL A 615 -6.76 23.34 0.98
C VAL A 615 -5.32 23.34 1.53
N MET A 616 -5.01 24.18 2.53
CA MET A 616 -3.69 24.23 3.19
C MET A 616 -3.79 24.59 4.68
N ASP A 617 -3.15 23.80 5.54
CA ASP A 617 -3.02 24.07 6.97
C ASP A 617 -1.53 24.15 7.38
N PHE A 618 -1.17 25.17 8.16
CA PHE A 618 0.19 25.49 8.61
C PHE A 618 1.26 25.41 7.51
N GLY A 619 0.92 25.82 6.29
CA GLY A 619 1.82 25.79 5.15
C GLY A 619 1.98 24.41 4.49
N PHE A 620 1.11 23.45 4.81
CA PHE A 620 1.07 22.12 4.22
C PHE A 620 -0.25 21.88 3.45
N PRO A 621 -0.22 21.44 2.18
CA PRO A 621 -1.43 21.03 1.47
C PRO A 621 -2.13 19.87 2.19
N GLN A 622 -3.46 19.94 2.25
CA GLN A 622 -4.33 18.91 2.83
C GLN A 622 -5.26 18.34 1.75
N THR A 623 -6.55 18.71 1.74
CA THR A 623 -7.53 18.25 0.75
C THR A 623 -7.46 19.13 -0.50
N THR A 624 -7.09 18.57 -1.65
CA THR A 624 -6.99 19.33 -2.92
C THR A 624 -7.94 18.84 -4.02
N ASP A 625 -8.79 17.86 -3.70
CA ASP A 625 -9.78 17.29 -4.63
C ASP A 625 -11.05 18.17 -4.65
N SER A 626 -11.08 19.13 -5.57
CA SER A 626 -12.18 20.06 -5.90
C SER A 626 -13.58 19.47 -5.70
N LYS A 627 -13.87 18.31 -6.31
CA LYS A 627 -15.19 17.66 -6.29
C LYS A 627 -15.63 17.14 -4.92
N ILE A 628 -14.68 16.96 -3.98
CA ILE A 628 -14.95 16.56 -2.60
C ILE A 628 -15.04 17.80 -1.70
N LEU A 629 -14.23 18.83 -1.97
CA LEU A 629 -14.41 20.17 -1.38
C LEU A 629 -15.83 20.71 -1.66
N GLN A 630 -16.33 20.53 -2.89
CA GLN A 630 -17.68 20.93 -3.31
C GLN A 630 -18.84 20.23 -2.57
N GLU A 631 -18.60 19.15 -1.81
CA GLU A 631 -19.63 18.54 -0.95
C GLU A 631 -19.88 19.30 0.36
N TYR A 632 -18.97 20.20 0.76
CA TYR A 632 -19.07 20.93 2.04
C TYR A 632 -18.62 22.41 2.02
N ILE A 633 -17.91 22.85 0.97
CA ILE A 633 -17.59 24.24 0.66
C ILE A 633 -18.42 24.63 -0.57
N THR A 634 -19.58 25.25 -0.34
CA THR A 634 -20.63 25.46 -1.36
C THR A 634 -20.82 26.94 -1.70
N GLN A 635 -20.96 27.26 -2.99
CA GLN A 635 -21.26 28.62 -3.47
C GLN A 635 -22.65 29.12 -3.04
N ASP A 636 -23.61 28.22 -2.85
CA ASP A 636 -24.97 28.56 -2.43
C ASP A 636 -25.01 28.97 -0.95
N GLY A 637 -24.98 30.28 -0.69
CA GLY A 637 -25.11 30.89 0.65
C GLY A 637 -26.47 30.71 1.34
N HIS A 638 -27.21 29.64 1.01
CA HIS A 638 -28.41 29.24 1.74
C HIS A 638 -28.03 28.81 3.17
N LYS A 639 -28.74 29.35 4.17
CA LYS A 639 -28.60 28.93 5.57
C LYS A 639 -28.97 27.46 5.73
N LEU A 640 -27.98 26.58 5.71
CA LEU A 640 -28.14 25.18 6.11
C LEU A 640 -28.43 25.14 7.61
N GLU A 641 -29.61 24.65 8.00
CA GLU A 641 -30.03 24.53 9.40
C GLU A 641 -29.17 23.53 10.20
N VAL A 642 -28.38 22.71 9.49
CA VAL A 642 -27.39 21.78 10.05
C VAL A 642 -26.07 22.02 9.33
N ALA A 643 -25.00 22.32 10.08
CA ALA A 643 -23.67 22.48 9.51
C ALA A 643 -23.23 21.19 8.78
N PRO A 644 -22.75 21.27 7.52
CA PRO A 644 -22.31 20.10 6.78
C PRO A 644 -21.13 19.43 7.50
N ARG A 645 -21.22 18.11 7.68
CA ARG A 645 -20.09 17.33 8.21
C ARG A 645 -19.15 16.99 7.05
N PRO A 646 -17.83 17.06 7.21
CA PRO A 646 -16.88 16.72 6.15
C PRO A 646 -17.14 15.28 5.66
N PRO A 647 -17.11 15.03 4.34
CA PRO A 647 -17.37 13.70 3.78
C PRO A 647 -16.39 12.66 4.29
N MET A 648 -16.83 11.41 4.44
CA MET A 648 -15.93 10.28 4.76
C MET A 648 -14.86 10.07 3.69
N ALA A 649 -15.04 10.59 2.47
CA ALA A 649 -14.00 10.60 1.44
C ALA A 649 -12.74 11.37 1.89
N VAL A 650 -12.89 12.46 2.67
CA VAL A 650 -11.77 13.28 3.17
C VAL A 650 -10.86 12.49 4.12
N THR A 651 -11.41 11.52 4.86
CA THR A 651 -10.63 10.68 5.79
C THR A 651 -10.30 9.29 5.24
N ASN A 652 -11.04 8.77 4.27
CA ASN A 652 -10.80 7.45 3.67
C ASN A 652 -9.54 7.40 2.80
N ALA A 653 -8.98 6.20 2.62
CA ALA A 653 -7.84 5.94 1.72
C ALA A 653 -8.16 6.11 0.22
N VAL A 654 -9.41 6.49 -0.12
CA VAL A 654 -9.88 6.84 -1.47
C VAL A 654 -10.38 8.28 -1.39
N SER A 655 -9.47 9.26 -1.51
CA SER A 655 -9.78 10.68 -1.24
C SER A 655 -10.60 11.37 -2.32
N TRP A 656 -10.74 10.73 -3.49
CA TRP A 656 -11.18 11.35 -4.75
C TRP A 656 -12.55 10.82 -5.25
N ARG A 657 -13.26 10.02 -4.45
CA ARG A 657 -14.58 9.48 -4.80
C ARG A 657 -15.45 9.19 -3.56
N SER A 658 -16.68 9.70 -3.57
CA SER A 658 -17.69 9.44 -2.54
C SER A 658 -18.61 8.26 -2.85
N GLU A 659 -18.99 7.50 -1.83
CA GLU A 659 -19.72 6.23 -1.98
C GLU A 659 -21.18 6.36 -2.43
N LYS A 660 -21.77 7.56 -2.28
CA LYS A 660 -23.22 7.80 -2.48
C LYS A 660 -23.64 8.00 -3.95
N ILE A 661 -22.68 8.05 -4.88
CA ILE A 661 -22.89 8.39 -6.29
C ILE A 661 -23.80 7.36 -6.98
N LYS A 662 -24.83 7.82 -7.70
CA LYS A 662 -25.76 6.99 -8.48
C LYS A 662 -26.14 7.67 -9.79
N TYR A 663 -26.06 6.92 -10.89
CA TYR A 663 -26.46 7.37 -12.22
C TYR A 663 -27.60 6.52 -12.79
N ARG A 664 -28.47 7.13 -13.60
CA ARG A 664 -29.54 6.42 -14.34
C ARG A 664 -29.01 5.52 -15.46
N LYS A 665 -27.82 5.82 -15.98
CA LYS A 665 -27.06 5.00 -16.93
C LYS A 665 -25.62 4.97 -16.48
N ASN A 666 -24.99 3.80 -16.49
CA ASN A 666 -23.59 3.65 -16.13
C ASN A 666 -22.74 3.68 -17.41
N GLU A 667 -22.07 4.80 -17.68
CA GLU A 667 -21.36 5.07 -18.93
C GLU A 667 -19.94 5.60 -18.64
N VAL A 668 -18.97 5.22 -19.48
CA VAL A 668 -17.58 5.66 -19.36
C VAL A 668 -17.07 6.06 -20.73
N PHE A 669 -16.53 7.27 -20.87
CA PHE A 669 -15.91 7.73 -22.10
C PHE A 669 -14.39 7.87 -21.90
N LEU A 670 -13.61 7.28 -22.80
CA LEU A 670 -12.15 7.38 -22.82
C LEU A 670 -11.72 8.20 -24.03
N ASP A 671 -11.07 9.32 -23.76
CA ASP A 671 -10.50 10.21 -24.76
C ASP A 671 -8.98 10.00 -24.76
N VAL A 672 -8.48 9.20 -25.71
CA VAL A 672 -7.05 8.96 -25.90
C VAL A 672 -6.52 10.05 -26.83
N ILE A 673 -5.85 11.05 -26.26
CA ILE A 673 -5.36 12.23 -26.96
C ILE A 673 -3.83 12.10 -27.10
N GLU A 674 -3.30 12.25 -28.31
CA GLU A 674 -1.86 12.23 -28.60
C GLU A 674 -1.39 13.59 -29.11
N SER A 675 -0.66 14.34 -28.28
CA SER A 675 0.02 15.57 -28.69
C SER A 675 1.37 15.22 -29.32
N VAL A 676 1.56 15.58 -30.59
CA VAL A 676 2.83 15.38 -31.30
C VAL A 676 3.71 16.60 -31.14
N ASN A 677 4.84 16.43 -30.43
CA ASN A 677 5.90 17.41 -30.33
C ASN A 677 6.95 17.11 -31.40
N LEU A 678 7.25 18.09 -32.25
CA LEU A 678 8.17 17.99 -33.36
C LEU A 678 9.01 19.26 -33.47
N LEU A 679 10.33 19.12 -33.50
CA LEU A 679 11.24 20.21 -33.84
C LEU A 679 12.00 19.87 -35.12
N VAL A 680 11.81 20.66 -36.17
CA VAL A 680 12.55 20.55 -37.44
C VAL A 680 13.58 21.68 -37.56
N SER A 681 14.78 21.37 -38.05
CA SER A 681 15.82 22.37 -38.35
C SER A 681 15.53 23.11 -39.66
N ALA A 682 16.20 24.25 -39.84
CA ALA A 682 16.16 25.03 -41.08
C ALA A 682 16.61 24.24 -42.34
N ASN A 683 17.36 23.15 -42.14
CA ASN A 683 17.83 22.24 -43.20
C ASN A 683 16.84 21.09 -43.47
N GLY A 684 15.68 21.06 -42.81
CA GLY A 684 14.67 20.01 -42.95
C GLY A 684 14.91 18.74 -42.11
N ASN A 685 15.90 18.72 -41.22
CA ASN A 685 16.17 17.56 -40.37
C ASN A 685 15.30 17.59 -39.09
N VAL A 686 14.66 16.48 -38.76
CA VAL A 686 13.93 16.34 -37.48
C VAL A 686 14.93 16.21 -36.33
N LEU A 687 14.96 17.20 -35.44
CA LEU A 687 15.84 17.29 -34.27
C LEU A 687 15.24 16.62 -33.03
N ARG A 688 13.92 16.76 -32.84
CA ARG A 688 13.17 16.12 -31.74
C ARG A 688 11.82 15.66 -32.29
N SER A 689 11.41 14.46 -31.88
CA SER A 689 10.13 13.84 -32.22
C SER A 689 9.69 12.99 -31.05
N GLU A 690 8.75 13.49 -30.25
CA GLU A 690 8.16 12.78 -29.12
C GLU A 690 6.64 12.88 -29.20
N ILE A 691 5.96 11.83 -28.77
CA ILE A 691 4.51 11.85 -28.58
C ILE A 691 4.26 11.93 -27.08
N VAL A 692 3.52 12.96 -26.66
CA VAL A 692 3.00 13.09 -25.30
C VAL A 692 1.51 12.78 -25.37
N GLY A 693 1.13 11.58 -24.95
CA GLY A 693 -0.25 11.13 -24.92
C GLY A 693 -0.87 11.28 -23.54
N ALA A 694 -2.19 11.47 -23.51
CA ALA A 694 -3.00 11.50 -22.30
C ALA A 694 -4.26 10.63 -22.52
N ILE A 695 -4.64 9.86 -21.51
CA ILE A 695 -5.92 9.16 -21.45
C ILE A 695 -6.81 9.92 -20.47
N LYS A 696 -7.67 10.79 -21.00
CA LYS A 696 -8.73 11.44 -20.23
C LYS A 696 -9.93 10.51 -20.13
N MET A 697 -10.58 10.51 -18.99
CA MET A 697 -11.77 9.71 -18.72
C MET A 697 -12.91 10.61 -18.24
N ARG A 698 -14.10 10.37 -18.78
CA ARG A 698 -15.36 10.93 -18.27
C ARG A 698 -16.21 9.78 -17.75
N VAL A 699 -16.33 9.69 -16.43
CA VAL A 699 -16.88 8.53 -15.72
C VAL A 699 -18.22 8.91 -15.08
N TYR A 700 -19.28 8.22 -15.50
CA TYR A 700 -20.62 8.35 -14.96
C TYR A 700 -21.05 6.97 -14.45
N LEU A 701 -20.56 6.58 -13.27
CA LEU A 701 -20.73 5.25 -12.70
C LEU A 701 -21.33 5.33 -11.29
N SER A 702 -22.22 4.39 -10.97
CA SER A 702 -22.80 4.30 -9.62
C SER A 702 -21.86 3.55 -8.65
N GLY A 703 -21.85 3.93 -7.37
CA GLY A 703 -21.06 3.24 -6.34
C GLY A 703 -19.56 3.52 -6.39
N MET A 704 -18.76 2.50 -6.06
CA MET A 704 -17.30 2.53 -5.86
C MET A 704 -16.60 1.46 -6.74
N PRO A 705 -16.71 1.55 -8.08
CA PRO A 705 -16.27 0.49 -8.98
C PRO A 705 -14.74 0.39 -9.07
N GLU A 706 -14.20 -0.82 -9.03
CA GLU A 706 -12.81 -1.09 -9.41
C GLU A 706 -12.73 -1.26 -10.94
N LEU A 707 -12.05 -0.32 -11.60
CA LEU A 707 -11.74 -0.38 -13.01
C LEU A 707 -10.38 -1.05 -13.25
N ARG A 708 -10.29 -1.83 -14.33
CA ARG A 708 -9.02 -2.40 -14.82
C ARG A 708 -8.88 -2.15 -16.32
N LEU A 709 -7.95 -1.28 -16.69
CA LEU A 709 -7.66 -0.90 -18.08
C LEU A 709 -6.58 -1.80 -18.68
N GLY A 710 -6.85 -2.36 -19.85
CA GLY A 710 -5.89 -3.15 -20.62
C GLY A 710 -5.46 -2.42 -21.89
N LEU A 711 -4.17 -2.09 -21.99
CA LEU A 711 -3.55 -1.50 -23.19
C LEU A 711 -2.78 -2.57 -24.00
N ASN A 712 -2.30 -2.20 -25.19
CA ASN A 712 -1.33 -2.99 -25.96
C ASN A 712 0.13 -2.68 -25.58
N ASP A 713 0.42 -2.54 -24.29
CA ASP A 713 1.79 -2.35 -23.77
C ASP A 713 2.72 -3.50 -24.20
N LYS A 714 3.87 -3.15 -24.79
CA LYS A 714 4.93 -4.07 -25.22
C LYS A 714 5.41 -4.96 -24.07
N VAL A 715 5.64 -4.40 -22.88
CA VAL A 715 6.16 -5.15 -21.72
C VAL A 715 5.17 -6.23 -21.28
N LEU A 716 3.88 -5.87 -21.18
CA LEU A 716 2.78 -6.80 -20.91
C LEU A 716 2.62 -7.86 -22.02
N PHE A 717 2.90 -7.51 -23.27
CA PHE A 717 2.80 -8.44 -24.39
C PHE A 717 3.97 -9.42 -24.40
N GLU A 718 5.19 -8.99 -24.05
CA GLU A 718 6.36 -9.86 -23.95
C GLU A 718 6.21 -10.85 -22.79
N SER A 719 5.79 -10.40 -21.60
CA SER A 719 5.51 -11.29 -20.46
C SER A 719 4.38 -12.29 -20.71
N THR A 720 3.39 -11.93 -21.54
CA THR A 720 2.29 -12.83 -21.96
C THR A 720 2.64 -13.66 -23.23
N GLY A 721 3.87 -13.60 -23.74
CA GLY A 721 4.30 -14.36 -24.94
C GLY A 721 3.66 -13.91 -26.27
N ARG A 722 3.14 -12.68 -26.35
CA ARG A 722 2.40 -12.10 -27.49
C ARG A 722 3.18 -11.05 -28.30
N GLY A 723 4.49 -10.91 -28.08
CA GLY A 723 5.34 -9.87 -28.68
C GLY A 723 5.36 -9.77 -30.23
N LYS A 724 4.83 -10.76 -30.96
CA LYS A 724 4.62 -10.69 -32.42
C LYS A 724 3.39 -9.85 -32.86
N THR A 725 2.56 -9.40 -31.92
CA THR A 725 1.36 -8.59 -32.21
C THR A 725 1.63 -7.10 -31.93
N LYS A 726 0.94 -6.18 -32.63
CA LYS A 726 1.26 -4.75 -32.56
C LYS A 726 1.04 -4.19 -31.14
N SER A 727 2.16 -3.97 -30.46
CA SER A 727 2.25 -3.28 -29.18
C SER A 727 2.63 -1.79 -29.36
N VAL A 728 2.57 -1.05 -28.26
CA VAL A 728 3.18 0.27 -28.06
C VAL A 728 4.22 0.16 -26.95
N GLU A 729 5.35 0.84 -27.14
CA GLU A 729 6.41 0.96 -26.14
C GLU A 729 6.24 2.31 -25.43
N LEU A 730 6.11 2.28 -24.10
CA LEU A 730 5.87 3.45 -23.26
C LEU A 730 7.10 3.66 -22.39
N GLU A 731 7.82 4.78 -22.59
CA GLU A 731 9.08 5.05 -21.87
C GLU A 731 8.82 5.62 -20.47
N ASP A 732 7.94 6.61 -20.38
CA ASP A 732 7.50 7.27 -19.14
C ASP A 732 5.96 7.20 -19.09
N VAL A 733 5.42 6.83 -17.94
CA VAL A 733 3.97 6.80 -17.69
C VAL A 733 3.68 7.38 -16.32
N LYS A 734 2.92 8.47 -16.31
CA LYS A 734 2.44 9.16 -15.11
C LYS A 734 0.99 8.79 -14.90
N PHE A 735 0.65 8.39 -13.69
CA PHE A 735 -0.71 7.97 -13.34
C PHE A 735 -1.35 8.95 -12.36
N HIS A 736 -2.68 9.05 -12.45
CA HIS A 736 -3.50 9.66 -11.42
C HIS A 736 -3.36 8.89 -10.10
N GLN A 737 -3.52 9.59 -8.95
CA GLN A 737 -3.44 9.04 -7.60
C GLN A 737 -4.35 7.81 -7.36
N CYS A 738 -5.40 7.66 -8.17
CA CYS A 738 -6.33 6.53 -8.09
C CYS A 738 -5.76 5.18 -8.57
N VAL A 739 -4.63 5.17 -9.27
CA VAL A 739 -4.02 3.94 -9.81
C VAL A 739 -3.13 3.27 -8.76
N ARG A 740 -3.38 1.98 -8.52
CA ARG A 740 -2.59 1.16 -7.60
C ARG A 740 -1.24 0.79 -8.23
N LEU A 741 -0.26 1.68 -8.11
CA LEU A 741 1.08 1.53 -8.68
C LEU A 741 1.73 0.18 -8.38
N SER A 742 1.54 -0.38 -7.18
CA SER A 742 2.06 -1.71 -6.82
C SER A 742 1.50 -2.88 -7.65
N ARG A 743 0.28 -2.76 -8.22
CA ARG A 743 -0.25 -3.73 -9.20
C ARG A 743 0.26 -3.49 -10.62
N PHE A 744 0.62 -2.25 -10.93
CA PHE A 744 1.23 -1.91 -12.22
C PHE A 744 2.69 -2.38 -12.28
N GLU A 745 3.45 -2.24 -11.20
CA GLU A 745 4.84 -2.68 -11.14
C GLU A 745 4.96 -4.21 -11.25
N ASN A 746 4.10 -4.96 -10.57
CA ASN A 746 4.09 -6.42 -10.62
C ASN A 746 3.58 -6.97 -11.97
N ASP A 747 2.36 -6.60 -12.37
CA ASP A 747 1.59 -7.29 -13.41
C ASP A 747 1.29 -6.39 -14.64
N ARG A 748 1.89 -5.20 -14.73
CA ARG A 748 1.58 -4.13 -15.72
C ARG A 748 0.08 -3.83 -15.83
N THR A 749 -0.68 -4.09 -14.77
CA THR A 749 -2.14 -4.05 -14.75
C THR A 749 -2.63 -2.74 -14.12
N ILE A 750 -3.15 -1.84 -14.96
CA ILE A 750 -3.68 -0.53 -14.56
C ILE A 750 -5.01 -0.75 -13.84
N SER A 751 -4.99 -0.73 -12.50
CA SER A 751 -6.14 -0.99 -11.62
C SER A 751 -6.41 0.19 -10.70
N PHE A 752 -7.63 0.73 -10.72
CA PHE A 752 -7.99 1.99 -10.08
C PHE A 752 -9.47 2.04 -9.66
N ILE A 753 -9.82 2.98 -8.78
CA ILE A 753 -11.20 3.40 -8.52
C ILE A 753 -11.34 4.82 -9.07
N PRO A 754 -12.14 5.09 -10.10
CA PRO A 754 -12.11 6.38 -10.80
C PRO A 754 -12.73 7.52 -9.98
N PRO A 755 -12.12 8.72 -9.95
CA PRO A 755 -12.87 9.96 -9.69
C PRO A 755 -14.11 10.07 -10.58
N ASP A 756 -15.11 10.81 -10.12
CA ASP A 756 -16.36 10.99 -10.86
C ASP A 756 -16.29 12.17 -11.85
N GLY A 757 -17.07 12.11 -12.93
CA GLY A 757 -17.00 13.09 -14.02
C GLY A 757 -15.67 13.02 -14.79
N GLU A 758 -15.13 14.17 -15.22
CA GLU A 758 -13.90 14.24 -16.03
C GLU A 758 -12.62 14.25 -15.18
N PHE A 759 -11.62 13.44 -15.54
CA PHE A 759 -10.24 13.51 -15.02
C PHE A 759 -9.23 12.93 -16.03
N GLU A 760 -7.94 13.21 -15.87
CA GLU A 760 -6.86 12.50 -16.59
C GLU A 760 -6.45 11.25 -15.79
N LEU A 761 -6.58 10.06 -16.37
CA LEU A 761 -6.16 8.80 -15.74
C LEU A 761 -4.63 8.64 -15.78
N MET A 762 -4.04 8.94 -16.93
CA MET A 762 -2.61 8.79 -17.17
C MET A 762 -2.13 9.64 -18.35
N SER A 763 -0.92 10.14 -18.24
CA SER A 763 -0.12 10.66 -19.34
C SER A 763 1.06 9.73 -19.62
N TYR A 764 1.46 9.61 -20.88
CA TYR A 764 2.56 8.75 -21.32
C TYR A 764 3.42 9.46 -22.37
N ARG A 765 4.73 9.21 -22.35
CA ARG A 765 5.68 9.68 -23.37
C ARG A 765 6.26 8.51 -24.16
N LEU A 766 6.44 8.72 -25.46
CA LEU A 766 7.28 7.87 -26.30
C LEU A 766 8.07 8.69 -27.34
N ASN A 767 9.39 8.50 -27.36
CA ASN A 767 10.33 9.00 -28.35
C ASN A 767 10.30 8.08 -29.59
N THR A 768 9.31 8.28 -30.45
CA THR A 768 9.25 7.61 -31.76
C THR A 768 9.68 8.58 -32.85
N HIS A 769 10.56 8.14 -33.76
CA HIS A 769 10.89 8.87 -34.99
C HIS A 769 9.73 8.80 -35.99
N VAL A 770 8.73 9.65 -35.80
CA VAL A 770 7.56 9.77 -36.69
C VAL A 770 7.92 10.66 -37.88
N LYS A 771 7.43 10.33 -39.08
CA LYS A 771 7.45 11.28 -40.19
C LYS A 771 6.46 12.42 -39.92
N PRO A 772 6.86 13.71 -40.06
CA PRO A 772 6.01 14.86 -39.76
C PRO A 772 4.62 14.76 -40.41
N LEU A 773 3.57 14.73 -39.59
CA LEU A 773 2.19 14.49 -40.03
C LEU A 773 1.72 15.57 -41.02
N ILE A 774 2.08 16.82 -40.77
CA ILE A 774 1.97 17.94 -41.70
C ILE A 774 3.37 18.50 -41.90
N TRP A 775 3.97 18.22 -43.04
CA TRP A 775 5.23 18.81 -43.45
C TRP A 775 4.98 20.21 -44.00
N VAL A 776 5.71 21.21 -43.53
CA VAL A 776 5.66 22.56 -44.07
C VAL A 776 7.05 22.91 -44.59
N GLU A 777 7.11 23.21 -45.87
CA GLU A 777 8.30 23.64 -46.60
C GLU A 777 8.13 25.13 -46.91
N SER A 778 9.05 25.97 -46.44
CA SER A 778 8.95 27.43 -46.56
C SER A 778 10.22 28.00 -47.20
N VAL A 779 10.07 28.62 -48.37
CA VAL A 779 11.11 29.43 -49.01
C VAL A 779 10.77 30.90 -48.75
N ILE A 780 11.78 31.68 -48.32
CA ILE A 780 11.64 33.09 -47.97
C ILE A 780 12.60 33.90 -48.84
N GLU A 781 12.05 34.70 -49.75
CA GLU A 781 12.79 35.57 -50.67
C GLU A 781 12.73 37.01 -50.14
N ARG A 782 13.72 37.42 -49.31
CA ARG A 782 13.83 38.78 -48.77
C ARG A 782 14.61 39.67 -49.73
N HIS A 783 13.92 40.62 -50.37
CA HIS A 783 14.54 41.74 -51.08
C HIS A 783 14.68 42.93 -50.10
N ALA A 784 15.92 43.18 -49.64
CA ALA A 784 16.22 44.28 -48.72
C ALA A 784 15.69 45.64 -49.23
N HIS A 785 15.21 46.49 -48.31
CA HIS A 785 14.64 47.82 -48.58
C HIS A 785 13.43 47.85 -49.56
N SER A 786 12.77 46.71 -49.80
CA SER A 786 11.69 46.62 -50.79
C SER A 786 10.55 45.68 -50.40
N ARG A 787 10.82 44.38 -50.19
CA ARG A 787 9.75 43.37 -50.02
C ARG A 787 10.26 42.03 -49.51
N VAL A 788 9.35 41.24 -48.94
CA VAL A 788 9.59 39.81 -48.66
C VAL A 788 8.48 38.97 -49.28
N GLU A 789 8.88 37.93 -50.01
CA GLU A 789 7.96 36.93 -50.54
C GLU A 789 8.14 35.59 -49.83
N TYR A 790 7.02 34.97 -49.46
CA TYR A 790 6.96 33.67 -48.83
C TYR A 790 6.31 32.68 -49.80
N MET A 791 6.99 31.59 -50.11
CA MET A 791 6.42 30.46 -50.84
C MET A 791 6.36 29.26 -49.90
N ILE A 792 5.14 28.86 -49.51
CA ILE A 792 4.92 27.90 -48.42
C ILE A 792 4.03 26.76 -48.89
N LYS A 793 4.59 25.55 -48.75
CA LYS A 793 4.05 24.29 -49.26
C LYS A 793 3.77 23.37 -48.08
N ALA A 794 2.49 23.12 -47.84
CA ALA A 794 2.02 22.23 -46.78
C ALA A 794 1.63 20.86 -47.36
N LYS A 795 2.11 19.77 -46.75
CA LYS A 795 1.94 18.41 -47.25
C LYS A 795 1.58 17.43 -46.12
N SER A 796 0.42 16.82 -46.21
CA SER A 796 -0.06 15.86 -45.20
C SER A 796 0.55 14.46 -45.45
N GLN A 797 1.31 13.94 -44.49
CA GLN A 797 2.02 12.64 -44.61
C GLN A 797 1.32 11.48 -43.89
N PHE A 798 0.07 11.67 -43.43
CA PHE A 798 -0.76 10.61 -42.83
C PHE A 798 -1.67 9.89 -43.83
N LYS A 799 -2.39 8.86 -43.34
CA LYS A 799 -3.23 7.98 -44.16
C LYS A 799 -4.34 8.76 -44.87
N ARG A 800 -4.50 8.54 -46.19
CA ARG A 800 -5.50 9.22 -47.05
C ARG A 800 -6.96 9.13 -46.57
N ARG A 801 -7.30 8.13 -45.75
CA ARG A 801 -8.63 7.94 -45.16
C ARG A 801 -8.91 8.81 -43.93
N SER A 802 -7.90 9.49 -43.41
CA SER A 802 -7.98 10.41 -42.28
C SER A 802 -7.87 11.84 -42.78
N THR A 803 -8.48 12.78 -42.06
CA THR A 803 -8.45 14.22 -42.33
C THR A 803 -7.94 14.94 -41.10
N ALA A 804 -7.03 15.89 -41.28
CA ALA A 804 -6.78 16.90 -40.26
C ALA A 804 -7.84 18.00 -40.40
N ASN A 805 -8.46 18.36 -39.28
CA ASN A 805 -9.46 19.40 -39.17
C ASN A 805 -8.81 20.67 -38.62
N ASN A 806 -9.36 21.83 -38.98
CA ASN A 806 -8.98 23.15 -38.45
C ASN A 806 -7.46 23.36 -38.35
N VAL A 807 -6.74 23.06 -39.44
CA VAL A 807 -5.29 23.21 -39.48
C VAL A 807 -4.95 24.71 -39.56
N GLU A 808 -4.13 25.19 -38.64
CA GLU A 808 -3.60 26.57 -38.65
C GLU A 808 -2.08 26.51 -38.79
N ILE A 809 -1.55 27.01 -39.90
CA ILE A 809 -0.12 27.17 -40.11
C ILE A 809 0.21 28.64 -39.80
N ILE A 810 0.91 28.85 -38.69
CA ILE A 810 1.30 30.18 -38.17
C ILE A 810 2.74 30.44 -38.60
N ILE A 811 2.89 31.42 -39.48
CA ILE A 811 4.17 31.75 -40.12
C ILE A 811 4.61 33.14 -39.65
N PRO A 812 5.76 33.27 -39.00
CA PRO A 812 6.26 34.59 -38.60
C PRO A 812 6.72 35.40 -39.81
N VAL A 813 6.48 36.70 -39.74
CA VAL A 813 6.92 37.70 -40.71
C VAL A 813 7.60 38.86 -39.96
N PRO A 814 8.46 39.66 -40.63
CA PRO A 814 9.04 40.85 -40.04
C PRO A 814 8.00 41.81 -39.44
N THR A 815 8.39 42.49 -38.37
CA THR A 815 7.58 43.49 -37.65
C THR A 815 7.30 44.73 -38.49
N ASP A 816 8.17 45.02 -39.46
CA ASP A 816 8.09 46.13 -40.41
C ASP A 816 7.21 45.81 -41.65
N ALA A 817 6.67 44.60 -41.78
CA ALA A 817 6.04 44.11 -43.02
C ALA A 817 4.66 44.73 -43.32
N ASP A 818 4.54 45.40 -44.48
CA ASP A 818 3.31 46.09 -44.93
C ASP A 818 2.56 45.41 -46.09
N THR A 819 1.33 45.90 -46.33
CA THR A 819 0.43 45.58 -47.46
C THR A 819 0.36 44.11 -47.89
N PRO A 820 -0.02 43.19 -46.97
CA PRO A 820 -0.11 41.76 -47.24
C PRO A 820 -0.95 41.41 -48.47
N LYS A 821 -0.36 40.63 -49.38
CA LYS A 821 -1.03 40.05 -50.57
C LYS A 821 -0.89 38.53 -50.54
N PHE A 822 -2.01 37.83 -50.39
CA PHE A 822 -2.05 36.36 -50.29
C PHE A 822 -2.59 35.71 -51.56
N LYS A 823 -2.03 34.56 -51.94
CA LYS A 823 -2.54 33.63 -52.95
C LYS A 823 -2.49 32.20 -52.41
N THR A 824 -3.63 31.68 -51.98
CA THR A 824 -3.78 30.28 -51.54
C THR A 824 -4.35 29.39 -52.64
N THR A 825 -3.98 28.12 -52.61
CA THR A 825 -4.66 27.06 -53.40
C THR A 825 -5.90 26.53 -52.68
N VAL A 826 -5.82 26.36 -51.36
CA VAL A 826 -6.92 25.96 -50.47
C VAL A 826 -6.74 26.68 -49.13
N GLY A 827 -7.84 27.03 -48.47
CA GLY A 827 -7.83 27.73 -47.18
C GLY A 827 -7.64 29.25 -47.31
N SER A 828 -7.78 29.94 -46.18
CA SER A 828 -7.74 31.40 -46.07
C SER A 828 -6.52 31.85 -45.28
N CYS A 829 -5.87 32.93 -45.71
CA CYS A 829 -4.82 33.60 -44.92
C CYS A 829 -5.38 34.84 -44.24
N LYS A 830 -5.00 35.03 -42.96
CA LYS A 830 -5.19 36.28 -42.22
C LYS A 830 -3.81 36.79 -41.78
N TYR A 831 -3.56 38.10 -41.93
CA TYR A 831 -2.44 38.76 -41.27
C TYR A 831 -2.82 39.08 -39.82
N ALA A 832 -1.95 38.74 -38.87
CA ALA A 832 -2.06 39.04 -37.45
C ALA A 832 -0.85 39.90 -37.04
N PRO A 833 -0.90 41.23 -37.24
CA PRO A 833 0.23 42.11 -36.91
C PRO A 833 0.56 42.08 -35.41
N ASP A 834 -0.45 41.92 -34.55
CA ASP A 834 -0.30 41.78 -33.09
C ASP A 834 0.59 40.60 -32.67
N LEU A 835 0.78 39.62 -33.56
CA LEU A 835 1.60 38.42 -33.39
C LEU A 835 2.71 38.32 -34.45
N ASN A 836 2.98 39.40 -35.20
CA ASN A 836 3.94 39.47 -36.31
C ASN A 836 3.91 38.22 -37.21
N SER A 837 2.70 37.78 -37.60
CA SER A 837 2.54 36.48 -38.28
C SER A 837 1.35 36.39 -39.23
N VAL A 838 1.46 35.46 -40.17
CA VAL A 838 0.41 35.02 -41.08
C VAL A 838 -0.19 33.72 -40.57
N ILE A 839 -1.50 33.71 -40.37
CA ILE A 839 -2.25 32.51 -40.02
C ILE A 839 -2.91 32.00 -41.30
N TRP A 840 -2.45 30.87 -41.82
CA TRP A 840 -3.09 30.15 -42.93
C TRP A 840 -3.97 29.02 -42.39
N THR A 841 -5.28 29.21 -42.49
CA THR A 841 -6.29 28.29 -41.94
C THR A 841 -6.88 27.39 -43.03
N ILE A 842 -6.81 26.07 -42.82
CA ILE A 842 -7.33 25.03 -43.70
C ILE A 842 -8.34 24.18 -42.91
N LYS A 843 -9.64 24.42 -43.12
CA LYS A 843 -10.72 23.76 -42.35
C LYS A 843 -10.70 22.23 -42.41
N SER A 844 -10.32 21.66 -43.56
CA SER A 844 -10.12 20.21 -43.70
C SER A 844 -8.96 19.92 -44.66
N PHE A 845 -8.02 19.10 -44.21
CA PHE A 845 -6.81 18.73 -44.93
C PHE A 845 -6.70 17.19 -44.94
N PRO A 846 -7.16 16.51 -46.01
CA PRO A 846 -7.06 15.06 -46.15
C PRO A 846 -5.60 14.59 -46.21
N GLY A 847 -5.32 13.37 -45.73
CA GLY A 847 -3.98 12.77 -45.79
C GLY A 847 -3.49 12.54 -47.22
N GLY A 848 -2.19 12.71 -47.46
CA GLY A 848 -1.58 12.54 -48.79
C GLY A 848 -1.96 13.62 -49.80
N LYS A 849 -2.35 14.82 -49.33
CA LYS A 849 -2.57 16.03 -50.14
C LYS A 849 -1.41 17.01 -49.95
N GLU A 850 -1.30 17.93 -50.89
CA GLU A 850 -0.32 19.01 -50.89
C GLU A 850 -1.03 20.29 -51.30
N TYR A 851 -0.82 21.37 -50.56
CA TYR A 851 -1.37 22.70 -50.81
C TYR A 851 -0.25 23.74 -50.79
N LEU A 852 -0.40 24.77 -51.61
CA LEU A 852 0.53 25.90 -51.74
C LEU A 852 -0.14 27.20 -51.29
N MET A 853 0.64 28.05 -50.63
CA MET A 853 0.34 29.43 -50.29
C MET A 853 1.54 30.30 -50.71
N ARG A 854 1.26 31.45 -51.34
CA ARG A 854 2.25 32.51 -51.56
C ARG A 854 1.78 33.79 -50.87
N ALA A 855 2.64 34.39 -50.06
CA ALA A 855 2.43 35.72 -49.48
C ALA A 855 3.48 36.70 -50.02
N HIS A 856 3.09 37.96 -50.15
CA HIS A 856 3.94 39.08 -50.53
C HIS A 856 3.65 40.24 -49.58
N PHE A 857 4.70 40.81 -49.01
CA PHE A 857 4.69 42.01 -48.18
C PHE A 857 5.73 42.99 -48.72
N ASN A 858 5.50 44.30 -48.62
CA ASN A 858 6.62 45.23 -48.76
C ASN A 858 7.40 45.29 -47.44
N LEU A 859 8.64 45.78 -47.53
CA LEU A 859 9.46 46.18 -46.40
C LEU A 859 9.80 47.67 -46.55
N PRO A 860 9.82 48.46 -45.48
CA PRO A 860 10.26 49.85 -45.52
C PRO A 860 11.68 49.99 -46.11
N SER A 861 11.95 51.15 -46.71
CA SER A 861 13.28 51.46 -47.26
C SER A 861 14.33 51.72 -46.16
N VAL A 862 13.91 51.93 -44.91
CA VAL A 862 14.77 52.11 -43.73
C VAL A 862 14.71 50.83 -42.90
N ILE A 863 15.87 50.32 -42.48
CA ILE A 863 15.97 49.15 -41.60
C ILE A 863 15.86 49.63 -40.15
N GLY A 864 15.15 48.90 -39.28
CA GLY A 864 15.24 49.09 -37.83
C GLY A 864 16.63 48.78 -37.28
N GLU A 865 17.00 49.37 -36.14
CA GLU A 865 18.33 49.20 -35.54
C GLU A 865 18.47 47.84 -34.83
N ASP A 866 17.37 47.23 -34.40
CA ASP A 866 17.33 45.94 -33.72
C ASP A 866 17.36 44.75 -34.69
N SER A 867 18.11 43.71 -34.31
CA SER A 867 18.14 42.44 -35.05
C SER A 867 16.97 41.53 -34.65
N GLU A 868 15.95 41.46 -35.51
CA GLU A 868 14.79 40.59 -35.29
C GLU A 868 15.19 39.12 -35.07
N GLY A 869 14.65 38.52 -34.00
CA GLY A 869 14.76 37.08 -33.80
C GLY A 869 14.04 36.28 -34.90
N LYS A 870 14.49 35.05 -35.16
CA LYS A 870 13.84 34.11 -36.09
C LYS A 870 12.99 33.05 -35.34
N PRO A 871 11.74 33.33 -34.95
CA PRO A 871 10.85 32.30 -34.43
C PRO A 871 10.53 31.24 -35.51
N PRO A 872 10.19 30.01 -35.10
CA PRO A 872 9.82 28.94 -36.03
C PRO A 872 8.38 29.11 -36.56
N ILE A 873 8.06 28.40 -37.64
CA ILE A 873 6.68 28.16 -38.06
C ILE A 873 6.04 27.18 -37.07
N HIS A 874 4.86 27.53 -36.55
CA HIS A 874 4.04 26.64 -35.73
C HIS A 874 2.89 26.06 -36.55
N VAL A 875 2.51 24.80 -36.32
CA VAL A 875 1.33 24.19 -36.96
C VAL A 875 0.39 23.62 -35.92
N LYS A 876 -0.84 24.14 -35.86
CA LYS A 876 -1.93 23.50 -35.13
C LYS A 876 -2.73 22.57 -36.04
N PHE A 877 -3.19 21.44 -35.51
CA PHE A 877 -4.06 20.50 -36.22
C PHE A 877 -4.76 19.53 -35.26
N GLU A 878 -5.92 19.01 -35.66
CA GLU A 878 -6.59 17.89 -34.99
C GLU A 878 -6.92 16.78 -36.01
N ILE A 879 -6.56 15.53 -35.73
CA ILE A 879 -6.87 14.34 -36.54
C ILE A 879 -7.70 13.36 -35.69
N PRO A 880 -9.04 13.33 -35.84
CA PRO A 880 -9.88 12.39 -35.11
C PRO A 880 -9.75 10.95 -35.66
N TYR A 881 -10.02 9.97 -34.78
CA TYR A 881 -9.93 8.53 -35.04
C TYR A 881 -8.55 8.05 -35.52
N PHE A 882 -7.49 8.73 -35.07
CA PHE A 882 -6.11 8.45 -35.42
C PHE A 882 -5.23 8.36 -34.17
N THR A 883 -4.27 7.42 -34.20
CA THR A 883 -3.12 7.38 -33.28
C THR A 883 -1.84 7.21 -34.08
N VAL A 884 -0.80 7.88 -33.61
CA VAL A 884 0.55 7.89 -34.17
C VAL A 884 1.36 6.75 -33.57
N SER A 885 1.32 6.59 -32.24
CA SER A 885 1.95 5.47 -31.54
C SER A 885 1.35 4.12 -31.97
N GLY A 886 0.05 4.11 -32.24
CA GLY A 886 -0.72 2.89 -32.37
C GLY A 886 -1.11 2.24 -31.05
N ILE A 887 -1.15 3.00 -29.96
CA ILE A 887 -1.83 2.61 -28.72
C ILE A 887 -3.28 2.20 -28.99
N GLN A 888 -3.75 1.19 -28.27
CA GLN A 888 -5.09 0.66 -28.35
C GLN A 888 -5.58 0.24 -26.96
N VAL A 889 -6.75 0.75 -26.57
CA VAL A 889 -7.52 0.22 -25.44
C VAL A 889 -8.08 -1.14 -25.86
N ARG A 890 -7.57 -2.22 -25.24
CA ARG A 890 -7.97 -3.61 -25.53
C ARG A 890 -9.21 -4.03 -24.76
N TYR A 891 -9.34 -3.55 -23.53
CA TYR A 891 -10.50 -3.73 -22.67
C TYR A 891 -10.51 -2.67 -21.56
N LEU A 892 -11.71 -2.36 -21.08
CA LEU A 892 -11.91 -1.80 -19.75
C LEU A 892 -12.84 -2.78 -19.00
N LYS A 893 -12.35 -3.37 -17.91
CA LYS A 893 -13.19 -4.14 -16.99
C LYS A 893 -13.70 -3.19 -15.92
N ILE A 894 -14.99 -3.26 -15.63
CA ILE A 894 -15.67 -2.50 -14.58
C ILE A 894 -16.17 -3.54 -13.58
N ILE A 895 -15.77 -3.43 -12.31
CA ILE A 895 -16.07 -4.41 -11.25
C ILE A 895 -16.76 -3.66 -10.12
N GLU A 896 -18.02 -3.98 -9.86
CA GLU A 896 -18.83 -3.37 -8.80
C GLU A 896 -19.66 -4.45 -8.08
N LYS A 897 -19.84 -4.32 -6.77
CA LYS A 897 -20.62 -5.24 -5.91
C LYS A 897 -22.06 -5.41 -6.38
N SER A 898 -22.65 -4.33 -6.94
CA SER A 898 -24.01 -4.34 -7.50
C SER A 898 -24.12 -4.99 -8.88
N GLY A 899 -23.02 -5.37 -9.52
CA GLY A 899 -23.02 -6.16 -10.76
C GLY A 899 -23.71 -5.52 -11.98
N TYR A 900 -23.91 -4.20 -12.00
CA TYR A 900 -24.58 -3.53 -13.12
C TYR A 900 -23.78 -3.63 -14.42
N GLN A 901 -24.49 -3.64 -15.55
CA GLN A 901 -23.87 -3.45 -16.86
C GLN A 901 -23.54 -1.95 -17.05
N ALA A 902 -22.34 -1.68 -17.58
CA ALA A 902 -21.89 -0.34 -17.93
C ALA A 902 -21.31 -0.32 -19.35
N LEU A 903 -21.38 0.84 -20.02
CA LEU A 903 -20.99 1.01 -21.42
C LEU A 903 -19.70 1.82 -21.56
N PRO A 904 -18.55 1.19 -21.88
CA PRO A 904 -17.31 1.88 -22.16
C PRO A 904 -17.22 2.30 -23.64
N TRP A 905 -17.01 3.59 -23.87
CA TRP A 905 -16.76 4.22 -25.16
C TRP A 905 -15.31 4.69 -25.24
N VAL A 906 -14.69 4.63 -26.42
CA VAL A 906 -13.35 5.19 -26.65
C VAL A 906 -13.28 5.96 -27.95
N ARG A 907 -12.68 7.15 -27.92
CA ARG A 907 -12.22 7.88 -29.12
C ARG A 907 -10.73 8.16 -29.03
N TYR A 908 -10.13 8.27 -30.20
CA TYR A 908 -8.71 8.56 -30.38
C TYR A 908 -8.58 9.88 -31.13
N ILE A 909 -7.73 10.78 -30.65
CA ILE A 909 -7.49 12.10 -31.24
C ILE A 909 -5.99 12.31 -31.29
N THR A 910 -5.44 12.65 -32.46
CA THR A 910 -4.06 13.14 -32.56
C THR A 910 -4.09 14.65 -32.79
N GLN A 911 -3.32 15.41 -32.04
CA GLN A 911 -3.21 16.86 -32.16
C GLN A 911 -1.74 17.30 -32.18
N ASN A 912 -1.48 18.58 -32.45
CA ASN A 912 -0.17 19.16 -32.19
C ASN A 912 0.07 19.29 -30.68
N GLY A 913 1.33 19.15 -30.26
CA GLY A 913 1.86 19.85 -29.09
C GLY A 913 2.78 20.98 -29.57
N ASP A 914 4.03 20.94 -29.14
CA ASP A 914 5.13 21.77 -29.65
C ASP A 914 5.54 21.33 -31.06
N TYR A 915 4.74 21.70 -32.06
CA TYR A 915 4.98 21.36 -33.46
C TYR A 915 5.59 22.55 -34.21
N GLN A 916 6.92 22.59 -34.24
CA GLN A 916 7.74 23.73 -34.63
C GLN A 916 8.69 23.37 -35.79
N LEU A 917 8.72 24.20 -36.84
CA LEU A 917 9.68 24.08 -37.95
C LEU A 917 10.50 25.36 -38.04
N ARG A 918 11.81 25.29 -37.80
CA ARG A 918 12.71 26.45 -37.90
C ARG A 918 12.82 26.91 -39.35
N THR A 919 12.68 28.21 -39.55
CA THR A 919 12.91 28.91 -40.82
C THR A 919 14.40 29.12 -41.08
N GLN A 920 14.77 29.51 -42.31
CA GLN A 920 16.16 29.79 -42.72
C GLN A 920 16.56 31.24 -42.43
#